data_AF-A0A9P5L1X3-F1
#
_entry.id   AF-A0A9P5L1X3-F1
#
_cell.length_a   1.000
_cell.length_b   1.000
_cell.length_c   1.000
_cell.angle_alpha   90.00
_cell.angle_beta   90.00
_cell.angle_gamma   90.00
#
_symmetry.space_group_name_H-M   'P 1'
#
loop_
_entity.id
_entity.type
_entity.pdbx_description
1 polymer ?
#
loop_
_entity_poly.entity_id
_entity_poly.type
_entity_poly.pdbx_seq_one_letter_code
_entity_poly.pdbx_strand_id
1 'polypeptide(L)'
;MFPVSEIPTILYGNSSIIVKNSQDDSSSPYVVNLALGVIFLFVSLRLVTLKTQSTTPPCERIIEEAERANRRNGHENAGFLSKEAGFSPLQTMKTLPPSHAAWDRLVADLPRLIQSQTVRDAVTNIPLLDASPEALPDIYLQRAATILGMTAHVFVRMEGSEPLTLKYDSHGDILPPSLEIPWTVVCRRLGRPAPALTYVDGVVANFTSTSSSHSGVMLENLEILVPTVGTKEEHTFIGIMVEINAKTIPILQQIIKAQRSVLANDSSSLKDVIRSLHSLTKQITRILSKLNASRAHKTHIDPVIWTLTVGNLGIPWVKGMVGAAGTAHPFFHMMDEFTGRFEYLTGIGKEAQIVRATYPIHWRQFLEAMMEVSVSEYVAASKDRELMDLWKTFTSSYHGNDGLLGFHRRKVFGFLAVSFRIGRSTTINGLGHKRRTEPWHEVDQELEKARLERSCLDQDEQDPDTEPSSNKVFVSELIKHNSDESGYWFSAKGSVYDASTFMQNHPGGDTVIALCSGHDITDSLKAVGHLTNSSIRNKLETYRIGTLEKPKFASSQIEEVYMAAVDLGQKAAEMENVHRRNFQLLEGKLTVLDKPEALTPKKARHLLDAKNRLQGEYVPALATLLDVLLESIAVLDMKLNLSTTRARIVGLLSPRTGSGTAARFLDYGMALDTLRKDLSRLIEVKELVAIILGTFEAGFTYFEQSRLEYIVGTLNRVASHLVVLARK
;
A
#
# COMPACT_ATOMS: atom_id res chain seq x y z
N MET A 1 43.63 -2.97 10.71
CA MET A 1 43.19 -3.98 11.69
C MET A 1 43.29 -3.34 13.07
N PHE A 2 42.19 -2.81 13.59
CA PHE A 2 42.00 -2.31 14.97
C PHE A 2 40.57 -2.69 15.36
N PRO A 3 40.32 -3.10 16.62
CA PRO A 3 39.17 -3.92 16.97
C PRO A 3 37.90 -3.08 17.20
N VAL A 4 36.79 -3.68 16.78
CA VAL A 4 35.41 -3.26 17.04
C VAL A 4 35.05 -3.71 18.45
N SER A 5 34.74 -2.77 19.33
CA SER A 5 33.99 -3.06 20.55
C SER A 5 33.27 -1.81 21.06
N GLU A 6 31.97 -1.96 21.29
CA GLU A 6 31.08 -1.14 22.12
C GLU A 6 30.41 0.10 21.49
N ILE A 7 29.26 -0.15 20.86
CA ILE A 7 28.15 0.80 20.76
C ILE A 7 27.05 0.29 21.71
N PRO A 8 26.55 1.10 22.67
CA PRO A 8 25.48 0.66 23.55
C PRO A 8 24.12 0.61 22.83
N THR A 9 23.48 -0.54 22.92
CA THR A 9 22.08 -0.80 22.56
C THR A 9 21.14 0.10 23.39
N ILE A 10 20.62 1.18 22.79
CA ILE A 10 19.43 1.88 23.30
C ILE A 10 18.35 1.82 22.23
N LEU A 11 17.75 0.64 22.09
CA LEU A 11 16.44 0.45 21.48
C LEU A 11 15.80 -0.74 22.24
N TYR A 12 14.57 -0.55 22.70
CA TYR A 12 13.76 -1.45 23.55
C TYR A 12 13.96 -1.35 25.07
N GLY A 13 13.39 -0.29 25.66
CA GLY A 13 12.94 -0.29 27.05
C GLY A 13 11.42 -0.45 27.11
N ASN A 14 10.94 -1.66 27.43
CA ASN A 14 9.56 -1.93 27.83
C ASN A 14 9.28 -1.21 29.16
N SER A 15 8.32 -0.29 29.19
CA SER A 15 7.75 0.25 30.42
C SER A 15 6.38 -0.37 30.69
N SER A 16 6.39 -1.61 31.17
CA SER A 16 5.32 -2.20 31.95
C SER A 16 5.81 -2.38 33.38
N ILE A 17 5.71 -1.31 34.17
CA ILE A 17 5.88 -1.40 35.63
C ILE A 17 4.49 -1.32 36.27
N ILE A 18 4.17 -2.44 36.91
CA ILE A 18 3.01 -2.73 37.74
C ILE A 18 2.85 -1.64 38.81
N VAL A 19 1.70 -0.98 38.81
CA VAL A 19 1.21 -0.17 39.93
C VAL A 19 0.88 -1.13 41.07
N LYS A 20 1.68 -1.09 42.14
CA LYS A 20 1.26 -1.54 43.47
C LYS A 20 1.11 -0.31 44.35
N ASN A 21 -0.09 -0.21 44.94
CA ASN A 21 -0.48 0.79 45.93
C ASN A 21 0.54 0.93 47.07
N SER A 22 0.98 2.16 47.31
CA SER A 22 1.21 2.66 48.67
C SER A 22 1.07 4.18 48.66
N GLN A 23 0.17 4.67 49.50
CA GLN A 23 0.02 6.08 49.86
C GLN A 23 1.36 6.62 50.37
N ASP A 24 1.82 7.75 49.85
CA ASP A 24 2.40 8.79 50.70
C ASP A 24 2.45 10.15 49.96
N ASP A 25 1.88 11.13 50.65
CA ASP A 25 1.76 12.54 50.29
C ASP A 25 3.07 13.28 50.64
N SER A 26 3.68 13.99 49.68
CA SER A 26 4.43 15.24 49.91
C SER A 26 5.08 15.76 48.63
N SER A 27 4.31 16.53 47.85
CA SER A 27 4.86 17.35 46.76
C SER A 27 5.68 18.52 47.33
N SER A 28 7.01 18.48 47.18
CA SER A 28 7.89 19.58 47.56
C SER A 28 7.78 20.75 46.55
N PRO A 29 7.47 21.99 46.99
CA PRO A 29 7.35 23.16 46.12
C PRO A 29 8.69 23.57 45.47
N TYR A 30 9.81 22.96 45.83
CA TYR A 30 11.12 23.25 45.25
C TYR A 30 11.32 22.66 43.84
N VAL A 31 10.75 21.49 43.53
CA VAL A 31 10.96 20.83 42.23
C VAL A 31 10.14 21.51 41.11
N VAL A 32 8.93 21.95 41.43
CA VAL A 32 8.05 22.69 40.50
C VAL A 32 8.63 24.09 40.23
N ASN A 33 9.18 24.77 41.25
CA ASN A 33 9.83 26.07 41.07
C ASN A 33 11.16 25.97 40.30
N LEU A 34 11.90 24.86 40.44
CA LEU A 34 13.11 24.64 39.64
C LEU A 34 12.79 24.35 38.17
N ALA A 35 11.74 23.55 37.90
CA ALA A 35 11.27 23.29 36.54
C ALA A 35 10.74 24.56 35.86
N LEU A 36 9.94 25.37 36.57
CA LEU A 36 9.47 26.68 36.10
C LEU A 36 10.62 27.67 35.91
N GLY A 37 11.62 27.66 36.79
CA GLY A 37 12.82 28.49 36.69
C GLY A 37 13.69 28.15 35.48
N VAL A 38 13.85 26.85 35.17
CA VAL A 38 14.58 26.38 33.98
C VAL A 38 13.80 26.70 32.69
N ILE A 39 12.47 26.54 32.69
CA ILE A 39 11.62 26.95 31.56
C ILE A 39 11.69 28.47 31.36
N PHE A 40 11.62 29.27 32.44
CA PHE A 40 11.70 30.73 32.36
C PHE A 40 13.09 31.19 31.90
N LEU A 41 14.16 30.50 32.30
CA LEU A 41 15.53 30.77 31.83
C LEU A 41 15.69 30.39 30.36
N PHE A 42 15.10 29.28 29.88
CA PHE A 42 15.09 28.90 28.46
C PHE A 42 14.28 29.87 27.60
N VAL A 43 13.12 30.32 28.09
CA VAL A 43 12.29 31.33 27.43
C VAL A 43 12.99 32.68 27.42
N SER A 44 13.67 33.06 28.52
CA SER A 44 14.46 34.29 28.62
C SER A 44 15.73 34.24 27.76
N LEU A 45 16.41 33.09 27.65
CA LEU A 45 17.55 32.91 26.74
C LEU A 45 17.10 32.96 25.27
N ARG A 46 15.93 32.41 24.93
CA ARG A 46 15.29 32.59 23.60
C ARG A 46 14.95 34.06 23.33
N LEU A 47 14.44 34.79 24.33
CA LEU A 47 14.14 36.22 24.26
C LEU A 47 15.39 37.12 24.20
N VAL A 48 16.53 36.69 24.73
CA VAL A 48 17.79 37.44 24.69
C VAL A 48 18.61 37.13 23.43
N THR A 49 18.50 35.93 22.84
CA THR A 49 19.07 35.60 21.52
C THR A 49 18.30 36.20 20.34
N LEU A 50 17.08 36.70 20.59
CA LEU A 50 16.26 37.49 19.65
C LEU A 50 16.88 38.85 19.26
N LYS A 51 18.01 39.27 19.84
CA LYS A 51 18.65 40.57 19.55
C LYS A 51 19.65 40.59 18.38
N THR A 52 19.80 39.48 17.65
CA THR A 52 20.36 39.48 16.29
C THR A 52 19.50 38.60 15.40
N GLN A 53 18.24 38.98 15.17
CA GLN A 53 17.38 38.28 14.20
C GLN A 53 18.01 38.39 12.80
N SER A 54 18.51 37.28 12.28
CA SER A 54 18.75 37.12 10.86
C SER A 54 17.47 37.45 10.11
N THR A 55 17.53 38.40 9.18
CA THR A 55 16.40 38.76 8.30
C THR A 55 16.16 37.71 7.21
N THR A 56 17.09 36.78 7.03
CA THR A 56 16.98 35.70 6.05
C THR A 56 16.22 34.51 6.64
N PRO A 57 15.17 34.00 5.96
CA PRO A 57 14.47 32.79 6.34
C PRO A 57 15.42 31.61 6.60
N PRO A 58 15.27 30.86 7.71
CA PRO A 58 16.13 29.72 8.01
C PRO A 58 16.19 28.66 6.89
N CYS A 59 15.05 28.33 6.27
CA CYS A 59 15.03 27.38 5.15
C CYS A 59 15.87 27.87 3.97
N GLU A 60 15.85 29.18 3.67
CA GLU A 60 16.64 29.77 2.60
C GLU A 60 18.14 29.69 2.89
N ARG A 61 18.54 29.96 4.15
CA ARG A 61 19.92 29.82 4.61
C ARG A 61 20.44 28.39 4.42
N ILE A 62 19.67 27.37 4.83
CA ILE A 62 20.07 25.97 4.68
C ILE A 62 20.21 25.57 3.21
N ILE A 63 19.32 26.04 2.33
CA ILE A 63 19.44 25.77 0.89
C ILE A 63 20.73 26.39 0.34
N GLU A 64 21.04 27.64 0.69
CA GLU A 64 22.27 28.29 0.21
C GLU A 64 23.55 27.63 0.74
N GLU A 65 23.51 27.12 1.98
CA GLU A 65 24.57 26.31 2.56
C GLU A 65 24.75 24.97 1.81
N ALA A 66 23.66 24.27 1.52
CA ALA A 66 23.66 23.02 0.76
C ALA A 66 24.20 23.24 -0.67
N GLU A 67 23.73 24.26 -1.38
CA GLU A 67 24.23 24.59 -2.72
C GLU A 67 25.74 24.91 -2.72
N ARG A 68 26.22 25.64 -1.70
CA ARG A 68 27.65 25.97 -1.55
C ARG A 68 28.48 24.71 -1.26
N ALA A 69 27.97 23.80 -0.42
CA ALA A 69 28.63 22.53 -0.12
C ALA A 69 28.67 21.62 -1.36
N ASN A 70 27.54 21.46 -2.05
CA ASN A 70 27.43 20.65 -3.26
C ASN A 70 28.34 21.16 -4.38
N ARG A 71 28.40 22.49 -4.62
CA ARG A 71 29.34 23.08 -5.59
C ARG A 71 30.80 22.85 -5.22
N ARG A 72 31.15 22.92 -3.93
CA ARG A 72 32.52 22.66 -3.46
C ARG A 72 32.93 21.21 -3.65
N ASN A 73 32.00 20.28 -3.42
CA ASN A 73 32.24 18.84 -3.52
C ASN A 73 32.18 18.33 -4.98
N GLY A 74 31.55 19.08 -5.88
CA GLY A 74 31.31 18.65 -7.27
C GLY A 74 30.25 17.55 -7.41
N HIS A 75 29.46 17.31 -6.35
CA HIS A 75 28.40 16.30 -6.30
C HIS A 75 27.40 16.63 -5.19
N GLU A 76 26.24 15.96 -5.19
CA GLU A 76 25.13 16.23 -4.25
C GLU A 76 24.88 15.10 -3.22
N ASN A 77 25.88 14.25 -2.96
CA ASN A 77 25.75 13.06 -2.09
C ASN A 77 25.30 13.35 -0.65
N ALA A 78 25.46 14.58 -0.14
CA ALA A 78 24.96 15.00 1.17
C ALA A 78 23.44 15.31 1.17
N GLY A 79 22.81 15.29 -0.01
CA GLY A 79 21.38 15.49 -0.22
C GLY A 79 21.09 16.50 -1.33
N PHE A 80 20.20 16.13 -2.25
CA PHE A 80 19.70 17.04 -3.28
C PHE A 80 18.89 18.17 -2.65
N LEU A 81 19.42 19.39 -2.63
CA LEU A 81 18.70 20.55 -2.10
C LEU A 81 19.19 21.83 -2.79
N SER A 82 18.31 22.45 -3.57
CA SER A 82 18.59 23.72 -4.25
C SER A 82 17.32 24.56 -4.45
N LYS A 83 17.47 25.86 -4.69
CA LYS A 83 16.33 26.73 -5.03
C LYS A 83 15.71 26.36 -6.38
N GLU A 84 16.53 25.81 -7.29
CA GLU A 84 16.14 25.46 -8.66
C GLU A 84 15.42 24.11 -8.75
N ALA A 85 16.01 23.06 -8.15
CA ALA A 85 15.54 21.68 -8.29
C ALA A 85 14.84 21.13 -7.03
N GLY A 86 14.79 21.89 -5.94
CA GLY A 86 14.21 21.46 -4.67
C GLY A 86 14.93 20.20 -4.17
N PHE A 87 14.17 19.13 -3.93
CA PHE A 87 14.70 17.83 -3.50
C PHE A 87 15.18 16.94 -4.66
N SER A 88 15.28 17.45 -5.89
CA SER A 88 15.74 16.68 -7.07
C SER A 88 17.20 16.98 -7.41
N PRO A 89 17.93 16.04 -8.03
CA PRO A 89 19.28 16.31 -8.54
C PRO A 89 19.28 17.47 -9.55
N LEU A 90 20.30 18.33 -9.47
CA LEU A 90 20.60 19.33 -10.52
C LEU A 90 21.20 18.65 -11.76
N GLN A 91 21.94 17.57 -11.55
CA GLN A 91 22.52 16.77 -12.61
C GLN A 91 22.31 15.28 -12.35
N THR A 92 21.60 14.61 -13.25
CA THR A 92 21.42 13.16 -13.18
C THR A 92 22.44 12.43 -14.06
N MET A 93 23.20 11.50 -13.47
CA MET A 93 24.13 10.65 -14.21
C MET A 93 23.39 9.54 -14.95
N LYS A 94 23.53 9.51 -16.28
CA LYS A 94 22.85 8.53 -17.16
C LYS A 94 23.64 7.25 -17.39
N THR A 95 24.96 7.28 -17.20
CA THR A 95 25.86 6.15 -17.36
C THR A 95 26.93 6.20 -16.28
N LEU A 96 27.45 5.04 -15.91
CA LEU A 96 28.63 4.87 -15.08
C LEU A 96 29.91 5.00 -15.93
N PRO A 97 31.09 5.20 -15.30
CA PRO A 97 32.35 5.17 -16.03
C PRO A 97 32.59 3.79 -16.67
N PRO A 98 33.45 3.68 -17.71
CA PRO A 98 33.72 2.41 -18.39
C PRO A 98 34.13 1.26 -17.47
N SER A 99 34.82 1.56 -16.36
CA SER A 99 35.21 0.58 -15.33
C SER A 99 34.01 -0.09 -14.65
N HIS A 100 32.83 0.54 -14.69
CA HIS A 100 31.60 0.08 -14.05
C HIS A 100 30.43 -0.16 -15.02
N ALA A 101 30.71 -0.17 -16.33
CA ALA A 101 29.68 -0.36 -17.37
C ALA A 101 28.94 -1.71 -17.26
N ALA A 102 29.47 -2.70 -16.54
CA ALA A 102 28.78 -3.97 -16.30
C ALA A 102 27.46 -3.77 -15.52
N TRP A 103 27.40 -2.81 -14.61
CA TRP A 103 26.16 -2.48 -13.88
C TRP A 103 25.12 -1.84 -14.80
N ASP A 104 25.51 -0.95 -15.71
CA ASP A 104 24.58 -0.38 -16.69
C ASP A 104 24.04 -1.44 -17.67
N ARG A 105 24.90 -2.37 -18.12
CA ARG A 105 24.48 -3.50 -18.96
C ARG A 105 23.48 -4.40 -18.25
N LEU A 106 23.71 -4.68 -16.97
CA LEU A 106 22.78 -5.47 -16.15
C LEU A 106 21.39 -4.82 -16.12
N VAL A 107 21.31 -3.50 -15.93
CA VAL A 107 20.04 -2.76 -15.95
C VAL A 107 19.32 -2.92 -17.28
N ALA A 108 20.02 -2.78 -18.40
CA ALA A 108 19.43 -2.95 -19.72
C ALA A 108 18.88 -4.38 -19.94
N ASP A 109 19.48 -5.38 -19.29
CA ASP A 109 19.07 -6.78 -19.35
C ASP A 109 17.95 -7.16 -18.35
N LEU A 110 17.67 -6.35 -17.32
CA LEU A 110 16.73 -6.71 -16.24
C LEU A 110 15.35 -7.17 -16.75
N PRO A 111 14.67 -6.48 -17.69
CA PRO A 111 13.36 -6.94 -18.17
C PRO A 111 13.43 -8.34 -18.79
N ARG A 112 14.50 -8.64 -19.53
CA ARG A 112 14.72 -9.96 -20.15
C ARG A 112 14.99 -11.01 -19.08
N LEU A 113 15.89 -10.73 -18.13
CA LEU A 113 16.25 -11.65 -17.04
C LEU A 113 15.06 -11.97 -16.14
N ILE A 114 14.21 -10.99 -15.84
CA ILE A 114 12.98 -11.19 -15.08
C ILE A 114 12.00 -12.06 -15.87
N GLN A 115 11.80 -11.79 -17.16
CA GLN A 115 10.92 -12.58 -18.01
C GLN A 115 11.34 -14.06 -18.07
N SER A 116 12.64 -14.31 -18.25
CA SER A 116 13.22 -15.66 -18.34
C SER A 116 13.43 -16.35 -17.00
N GLN A 117 13.29 -15.62 -15.88
CA GLN A 117 13.59 -16.13 -14.54
C GLN A 117 15.05 -16.59 -14.39
N THR A 118 15.98 -15.73 -14.82
CA THR A 118 17.43 -15.96 -14.78
C THR A 118 18.20 -14.78 -14.17
N VAL A 119 17.53 -13.91 -13.41
CA VAL A 119 18.14 -12.83 -12.63
C VAL A 119 19.17 -13.40 -11.65
N ARG A 120 18.83 -14.45 -10.88
CA ARG A 120 19.74 -14.95 -9.83
C ARG A 120 21.05 -15.45 -10.41
N ASP A 121 20.97 -16.21 -11.50
CA ASP A 121 22.15 -16.70 -12.22
C ASP A 121 22.97 -15.54 -12.80
N ALA A 122 22.34 -14.62 -13.52
CA ALA A 122 23.04 -13.48 -14.13
C ALA A 122 23.72 -12.58 -13.08
N VAL A 123 23.02 -12.24 -11.99
CA VAL A 123 23.54 -11.40 -10.89
C VAL A 123 24.63 -12.10 -10.10
N THR A 124 24.57 -13.43 -9.93
CA THR A 124 25.65 -14.16 -9.26
C THR A 124 26.94 -14.12 -10.09
N ASN A 125 26.82 -14.10 -11.42
CA ASN A 125 27.94 -14.12 -12.35
C ASN A 125 28.45 -12.73 -12.78
N ILE A 126 27.86 -11.62 -12.32
CA ILE A 126 28.44 -10.29 -12.58
C ILE A 126 29.80 -10.15 -11.88
N PRO A 127 30.76 -9.45 -12.48
CA PRO A 127 32.04 -9.21 -11.84
C PRO A 127 31.85 -8.41 -10.55
N LEU A 128 32.61 -8.77 -9.51
CA LEU A 128 32.76 -7.93 -8.33
C LEU A 128 33.55 -6.69 -8.74
N LEU A 129 32.89 -5.54 -8.74
CA LEU A 129 33.50 -4.26 -9.09
C LEU A 129 33.88 -3.49 -7.82
N ASP A 130 35.07 -2.89 -7.84
CA ASP A 130 35.55 -2.07 -6.73
C ASP A 130 34.83 -0.73 -6.69
N ALA A 131 34.11 -0.48 -5.59
CA ALA A 131 33.40 0.76 -5.33
C ALA A 131 34.16 1.70 -4.37
N SER A 132 35.47 1.52 -4.21
CA SER A 132 36.36 2.42 -3.45
C SER A 132 36.42 3.84 -4.06
N PRO A 133 36.85 4.86 -3.29
CA PRO A 133 37.10 6.21 -3.81
C PRO A 133 38.06 6.24 -5.00
N GLU A 134 39.01 5.31 -5.06
CA GLU A 134 40.01 5.22 -6.12
C GLU A 134 39.43 4.69 -7.44
N ALA A 135 38.43 3.81 -7.36
CA ALA A 135 37.85 3.13 -8.53
C ALA A 135 36.56 3.78 -9.06
N LEU A 136 35.74 4.35 -8.17
CA LEU A 136 34.45 4.95 -8.52
C LEU A 136 34.36 6.40 -7.98
N PRO A 137 34.38 7.43 -8.85
CA PRO A 137 34.28 8.82 -8.40
C PRO A 137 32.94 9.13 -7.71
N ASP A 138 32.95 10.04 -6.73
CA ASP A 138 31.80 10.35 -5.88
C ASP A 138 30.56 10.82 -6.65
N ILE A 139 30.72 11.49 -7.80
CA ILE A 139 29.62 11.94 -8.66
C ILE A 139 28.73 10.79 -9.17
N TYR A 140 29.23 9.55 -9.19
CA TYR A 140 28.50 8.37 -9.65
C TYR A 140 27.80 7.59 -8.51
N LEU A 141 28.03 7.95 -7.25
CA LEU A 141 27.57 7.13 -6.11
C LEU A 141 26.06 6.96 -6.06
N GLN A 142 25.30 8.03 -6.29
CA GLN A 142 23.84 7.91 -6.26
C GLN A 142 23.31 7.00 -7.38
N ARG A 143 23.88 7.06 -8.60
CA ARG A 143 23.53 6.13 -9.69
C ARG A 143 23.86 4.70 -9.31
N ALA A 144 25.06 4.46 -8.77
CA ALA A 144 25.48 3.14 -8.32
C ALA A 144 24.54 2.59 -7.23
N ALA A 145 24.15 3.41 -6.26
CA ALA A 145 23.20 3.03 -5.21
C ALA A 145 21.83 2.63 -5.77
N THR A 146 21.32 3.38 -6.75
CA THR A 146 20.07 3.04 -7.45
C THR A 146 20.18 1.71 -8.18
N ILE A 147 21.24 1.49 -8.97
CA ILE A 147 21.40 0.25 -9.73
C ILE A 147 21.55 -0.96 -8.81
N LEU A 148 22.43 -0.88 -7.81
CA LEU A 148 22.70 -1.98 -6.88
C LEU A 148 21.48 -2.29 -6.01
N GLY A 149 20.81 -1.27 -5.47
CA GLY A 149 19.60 -1.43 -4.66
C GLY A 149 18.43 -2.02 -5.45
N MET A 150 18.17 -1.50 -6.66
CA MET A 150 17.11 -2.06 -7.52
C MET A 150 17.42 -3.50 -7.91
N THR A 151 18.66 -3.79 -8.30
CA THR A 151 19.09 -5.16 -8.63
C THR A 151 18.93 -6.11 -7.46
N ALA A 152 19.29 -5.69 -6.24
CA ALA A 152 19.11 -6.51 -5.04
C ALA A 152 17.63 -6.83 -4.77
N HIS A 153 16.76 -5.83 -4.91
CA HIS A 153 15.31 -6.04 -4.80
C HIS A 153 14.76 -6.94 -5.91
N VAL A 154 15.22 -6.81 -7.15
CA VAL A 154 14.83 -7.71 -8.25
C VAL A 154 15.31 -9.14 -7.97
N PHE A 155 16.55 -9.33 -7.51
CA PHE A 155 17.12 -10.64 -7.17
C PHE A 155 16.26 -11.39 -6.14
N VAL A 156 15.80 -10.69 -5.10
CA VAL A 156 15.03 -11.29 -4.00
C VAL A 156 13.54 -11.40 -4.32
N ARG A 157 12.95 -10.42 -5.00
CA ARG A 157 11.48 -10.29 -5.15
C ARG A 157 10.94 -10.69 -6.52
N MET A 158 11.78 -10.68 -7.56
CA MET A 158 11.33 -10.96 -8.94
C MET A 158 11.67 -12.37 -9.43
N GLU A 159 12.45 -13.13 -8.66
CA GLU A 159 12.77 -14.53 -8.96
C GLU A 159 12.78 -15.39 -7.70
N GLY A 160 12.26 -16.61 -7.85
CA GLY A 160 12.10 -17.58 -6.77
C GLY A 160 10.68 -17.63 -6.21
N SER A 161 10.52 -18.39 -5.13
CA SER A 161 9.26 -18.61 -4.39
C SER A 161 9.37 -18.10 -2.95
N GLU A 162 10.27 -17.14 -2.70
CA GLU A 162 10.47 -16.65 -1.34
C GLU A 162 9.25 -15.90 -0.83
N PRO A 163 8.85 -16.14 0.43
CA PRO A 163 7.72 -15.43 1.01
C PRO A 163 8.02 -13.93 1.10
N LEU A 164 7.01 -13.10 0.87
CA LEU A 164 7.14 -11.65 1.03
C LEU A 164 7.47 -11.26 2.48
N THR A 165 7.10 -12.11 3.44
CA THR A 165 7.35 -11.97 4.87
C THR A 165 8.75 -12.40 5.31
N LEU A 166 9.63 -12.79 4.38
CA LEU A 166 11.01 -13.18 4.66
C LEU A 166 11.78 -12.10 5.45
N LYS A 167 12.54 -12.55 6.46
CA LYS A 167 13.33 -11.70 7.37
C LYS A 167 14.68 -12.35 7.71
N TYR A 168 15.67 -12.12 6.86
CA TYR A 168 17.08 -12.46 7.09
C TYR A 168 17.72 -11.55 8.14
N ASP A 169 18.81 -12.01 8.74
CA ASP A 169 19.61 -11.22 9.68
C ASP A 169 20.56 -10.29 8.93
N SER A 170 21.04 -10.72 7.75
CA SER A 170 21.97 -9.94 6.91
C SER A 170 21.61 -10.00 5.43
N HIS A 171 22.22 -9.13 4.62
CA HIS A 171 22.07 -9.19 3.16
C HIS A 171 22.81 -10.39 2.56
N GLY A 172 23.99 -10.73 3.09
CA GLY A 172 24.81 -11.86 2.65
C GLY A 172 24.19 -13.23 2.85
N ASP A 173 23.10 -13.32 3.63
CA ASP A 173 22.32 -14.57 3.75
C ASP A 173 21.65 -14.97 2.43
N ILE A 174 21.49 -14.03 1.48
CA ILE A 174 20.83 -14.27 0.19
C ILE A 174 21.54 -13.61 -1.01
N LEU A 175 22.16 -12.45 -0.83
CA LEU A 175 22.79 -11.73 -1.94
C LEU A 175 24.19 -12.28 -2.25
N PRO A 176 24.60 -12.32 -3.54
CA PRO A 176 25.97 -12.65 -3.88
C PRO A 176 26.93 -11.51 -3.48
N PRO A 177 28.21 -11.83 -3.17
CA PRO A 177 29.22 -10.82 -2.81
C PRO A 177 29.42 -9.73 -3.88
N SER A 178 29.24 -10.08 -5.15
CA SER A 178 29.32 -9.16 -6.29
C SER A 178 28.28 -8.02 -6.24
N LEU A 179 27.22 -8.18 -5.45
CA LEU A 179 26.19 -7.18 -5.24
C LEU A 179 26.26 -6.57 -3.84
N GLU A 180 26.38 -7.40 -2.79
CA GLU A 180 26.36 -6.93 -1.40
C GLU A 180 27.55 -6.01 -1.06
N ILE A 181 28.78 -6.42 -1.43
CA ILE A 181 30.01 -5.71 -1.07
C ILE A 181 30.03 -4.30 -1.68
N PRO A 182 29.90 -4.12 -3.01
CA PRO A 182 29.92 -2.79 -3.58
C PRO A 182 28.75 -1.94 -3.10
N TRP A 183 27.56 -2.53 -2.88
CA TRP A 183 26.42 -1.78 -2.38
C TRP A 183 26.67 -1.24 -0.96
N THR A 184 27.27 -2.06 -0.10
CA THR A 184 27.68 -1.65 1.25
C THR A 184 28.68 -0.50 1.20
N VAL A 185 29.69 -0.57 0.32
CA VAL A 185 30.70 0.50 0.16
C VAL A 185 30.06 1.78 -0.35
N VAL A 186 29.22 1.70 -1.39
CA VAL A 186 28.50 2.86 -1.96
C VAL A 186 27.61 3.51 -0.90
N CYS A 187 26.81 2.74 -0.17
CA CYS A 187 25.93 3.27 0.86
C CYS A 187 26.71 3.92 2.01
N ARG A 188 27.84 3.34 2.43
CA ARG A 188 28.71 3.96 3.43
C ARG A 188 29.29 5.30 2.95
N ARG A 189 29.74 5.37 1.69
CA ARG A 189 30.26 6.61 1.08
C ARG A 189 29.17 7.68 0.92
N LEU A 190 27.91 7.27 0.74
CA LEU A 190 26.73 8.15 0.80
C LEU A 190 26.30 8.52 2.23
N GLY A 191 27.05 8.10 3.26
CA GLY A 191 26.74 8.39 4.66
C GLY A 191 25.55 7.59 5.23
N ARG A 192 25.16 6.49 4.59
CA ARG A 192 24.08 5.62 5.06
C ARG A 192 24.60 4.57 6.04
N PRO A 193 23.82 4.21 7.08
CA PRO A 193 24.26 3.26 8.10
C PRO A 193 24.34 1.82 7.58
N ALA A 194 23.53 1.47 6.59
CA ALA A 194 23.44 0.14 6.00
C ALA A 194 23.00 0.22 4.53
N PRO A 195 23.30 -0.81 3.71
CA PRO A 195 22.73 -0.91 2.37
C PRO A 195 21.20 -1.03 2.44
N ALA A 196 20.50 -0.11 1.77
CA ALA A 196 19.05 -0.06 1.72
C ALA A 196 18.61 0.58 0.41
N LEU A 197 17.54 0.06 -0.20
CA LEU A 197 16.87 0.77 -1.29
C LEU A 197 15.99 1.86 -0.68
N THR A 198 16.36 3.11 -0.89
CA THR A 198 15.64 4.26 -0.37
C THR A 198 14.70 4.84 -1.42
N TYR A 199 13.78 5.71 -0.98
CA TYR A 199 12.94 6.49 -1.89
C TYR A 199 13.76 7.41 -2.80
N VAL A 200 14.92 7.89 -2.31
CA VAL A 200 15.87 8.67 -3.13
C VAL A 200 16.35 7.84 -4.30
N ASP A 201 16.74 6.59 -4.03
CA ASP A 201 17.25 5.68 -5.05
C ASP A 201 16.19 5.31 -6.07
N GLY A 202 15.00 4.93 -5.60
CA GLY A 202 13.97 4.34 -6.44
C GLY A 202 13.16 5.34 -7.27
N VAL A 203 13.09 6.59 -6.80
CA VAL A 203 12.22 7.62 -7.37
C VAL A 203 13.00 8.89 -7.67
N VAL A 204 13.53 9.56 -6.64
CA VAL A 204 14.04 10.95 -6.76
C VAL A 204 15.26 11.04 -7.68
N ALA A 205 16.16 10.07 -7.64
CA ALA A 205 17.34 10.01 -8.49
C ALA A 205 17.15 9.15 -9.76
N ASN A 206 16.01 8.47 -9.91
CA ASN A 206 15.81 7.43 -10.92
C ASN A 206 15.15 7.93 -12.20
N PHE A 207 15.42 9.17 -12.61
CA PHE A 207 14.79 9.72 -13.82
C PHE A 207 15.67 10.74 -14.55
N THR A 208 15.37 10.91 -15.84
CA THR A 208 15.76 12.07 -16.64
C THR A 208 14.51 12.70 -17.23
N SER A 209 14.58 13.96 -17.65
CA SER A 209 13.47 14.63 -18.33
C SER A 209 13.96 15.42 -19.54
N THR A 210 13.06 15.62 -20.52
CA THR A 210 13.27 16.54 -21.65
C THR A 210 12.82 17.97 -21.34
N SER A 211 12.24 18.21 -20.15
CA SER A 211 11.82 19.53 -19.72
C SER A 211 13.01 20.47 -19.52
N SER A 212 12.86 21.73 -19.93
CA SER A 212 13.87 22.78 -19.72
C SER A 212 13.87 23.36 -18.29
N SER A 213 12.96 22.90 -17.43
CA SER A 213 12.82 23.35 -16.05
C SER A 213 12.52 22.17 -15.12
N HIS A 214 13.18 22.13 -13.96
CA HIS A 214 12.97 21.11 -12.93
C HIS A 214 11.52 21.05 -12.43
N SER A 215 10.83 22.20 -12.31
CA SER A 215 9.41 22.24 -11.94
C SER A 215 8.47 21.85 -13.10
N GLY A 216 8.99 21.81 -14.33
CA GLY A 216 8.28 21.42 -15.54
C GLY A 216 8.34 19.92 -15.84
N VAL A 217 8.95 19.10 -14.98
CA VAL A 217 8.92 17.63 -15.09
C VAL A 217 7.49 17.14 -14.89
N MET A 218 7.04 16.28 -15.80
CA MET A 218 5.72 15.65 -15.80
C MET A 218 5.85 14.20 -16.25
N LEU A 219 4.84 13.38 -15.95
CA LEU A 219 4.77 11.99 -16.40
C LEU A 219 5.06 11.84 -17.91
N GLU A 220 4.60 12.78 -18.73
CA GLU A 220 4.69 12.71 -20.19
C GLU A 220 6.08 13.03 -20.75
N ASN A 221 6.99 13.62 -19.95
CA ASN A 221 8.29 14.10 -20.42
C ASN A 221 9.49 13.54 -19.63
N LEU A 222 9.26 12.50 -18.82
CA LEU A 222 10.29 11.82 -18.05
C LEU A 222 10.61 10.43 -18.60
N GLU A 223 11.80 9.94 -18.32
CA GLU A 223 12.23 8.57 -18.56
C GLU A 223 12.86 8.01 -17.27
N ILE A 224 12.57 6.75 -16.96
CA ILE A 224 13.16 6.05 -15.81
C ILE A 224 14.54 5.54 -16.20
N LEU A 225 15.54 5.79 -15.35
CA LEU A 225 16.94 5.42 -15.63
C LEU A 225 17.24 3.95 -15.36
N VAL A 226 16.60 3.38 -14.34
CA VAL A 226 16.70 1.97 -13.96
C VAL A 226 15.31 1.34 -13.97
N PRO A 227 14.74 1.08 -15.16
CA PRO A 227 13.50 0.33 -15.28
C PRO A 227 13.78 -1.16 -14.98
N THR A 228 13.04 -1.74 -14.05
CA THR A 228 13.20 -3.17 -13.71
C THR A 228 12.45 -4.05 -14.70
N VAL A 229 11.21 -3.69 -15.02
CA VAL A 229 10.32 -4.48 -15.90
C VAL A 229 9.94 -3.72 -17.17
N GLY A 230 10.04 -2.40 -17.18
CA GLY A 230 9.75 -1.52 -18.31
C GLY A 230 8.26 -1.41 -18.66
N THR A 231 7.36 -1.84 -17.77
CA THR A 231 5.92 -1.84 -18.04
C THR A 231 5.32 -0.44 -17.89
N LYS A 232 4.10 -0.26 -18.41
CA LYS A 232 3.34 0.98 -18.24
C LYS A 232 3.07 1.25 -16.76
N GLU A 233 2.82 0.22 -15.97
CA GLU A 233 2.58 0.30 -14.53
C GLU A 233 3.79 0.85 -13.79
N GLU A 234 5.00 0.38 -14.13
CA GLU A 234 6.26 0.89 -13.57
C GLU A 234 6.48 2.36 -13.94
N HIS A 235 6.37 2.67 -15.24
CA HIS A 235 6.54 4.03 -15.74
C HIS A 235 5.55 5.01 -15.10
N THR A 236 4.27 4.65 -15.07
CA THR A 236 3.21 5.53 -14.56
C THR A 236 3.31 5.71 -13.05
N PHE A 237 3.53 4.63 -12.29
CA PHE A 237 3.59 4.71 -10.84
C PHE A 237 4.79 5.53 -10.36
N ILE A 238 6.00 5.22 -10.84
CA ILE A 238 7.21 5.96 -10.46
C ILE A 238 7.17 7.38 -11.04
N GLY A 239 6.71 7.55 -12.28
CA GLY A 239 6.62 8.84 -12.94
C GLY A 239 5.69 9.84 -12.23
N ILE A 240 4.54 9.38 -11.71
CA ILE A 240 3.65 10.23 -10.89
C ILE A 240 4.36 10.71 -9.61
N MET A 241 5.13 9.84 -8.97
CA MET A 241 5.89 10.20 -7.77
C MET A 241 6.99 11.22 -8.08
N VAL A 242 7.68 11.07 -9.22
CA VAL A 242 8.66 12.06 -9.70
C VAL A 242 7.97 13.40 -10.02
N GLU A 243 6.81 13.39 -10.67
CA GLU A 243 6.05 14.61 -10.97
C GLU A 243 5.60 15.32 -9.69
N ILE A 244 5.13 14.58 -8.66
CA ILE A 244 4.85 15.14 -7.33
C ILE A 244 6.11 15.78 -6.75
N ASN A 245 7.26 15.09 -6.82
CA ASN A 245 8.54 15.63 -6.34
C ASN A 245 8.91 16.94 -7.05
N ALA A 246 8.74 17.03 -8.37
CA ALA A 246 8.97 18.26 -9.13
C ALA A 246 8.05 19.42 -8.68
N LYS A 247 6.81 19.12 -8.30
CA LYS A 247 5.87 20.12 -7.75
C LYS A 247 6.15 20.50 -6.30
N THR A 248 7.07 19.84 -5.60
CA THR A 248 7.55 20.32 -4.30
C THR A 248 8.37 21.59 -4.41
N ILE A 249 9.00 21.86 -5.56
CA ILE A 249 9.84 23.06 -5.79
C ILE A 249 9.07 24.36 -5.54
N PRO A 250 7.92 24.63 -6.21
CA PRO A 250 7.15 25.83 -5.91
C PRO A 250 6.59 25.86 -4.48
N ILE A 251 6.30 24.71 -3.87
CA ILE A 251 5.83 24.63 -2.47
C ILE A 251 6.92 25.08 -1.50
N LEU A 252 8.15 24.56 -1.67
CA LEU A 252 9.32 24.95 -0.91
C LEU A 252 9.58 26.46 -1.03
N GLN A 253 9.43 27.03 -2.23
CA GLN A 253 9.55 28.49 -2.42
C GLN A 253 8.48 29.28 -1.68
N GLN A 254 7.24 28.78 -1.62
CA GLN A 254 6.18 29.40 -0.82
C GLN A 254 6.47 29.30 0.69
N ILE A 255 7.02 28.18 1.17
CA ILE A 255 7.40 28.03 2.59
C ILE A 255 8.46 29.06 2.99
N ILE A 256 9.47 29.29 2.16
CA ILE A 256 10.48 30.35 2.39
C ILE A 256 9.82 31.72 2.47
N LYS A 257 8.88 32.02 1.55
CA LYS A 257 8.13 33.28 1.58
C LYS A 257 7.27 33.40 2.83
N ALA A 258 6.65 32.32 3.31
CA ALA A 258 5.90 32.30 4.55
C ALA A 258 6.79 32.65 5.75
N GLN A 259 7.97 32.02 5.89
CA GLN A 259 8.94 32.37 6.93
C GLN A 259 9.36 33.84 6.85
N ARG A 260 9.55 34.38 5.64
CA ARG A 260 9.87 35.80 5.44
C ARG A 260 8.73 36.71 5.89
N SER A 261 7.48 36.40 5.56
CA SER A 261 6.31 37.15 6.01
C SER A 261 6.15 37.12 7.52
N VAL A 262 6.41 35.97 8.17
CA VAL A 262 6.40 35.86 9.64
C VAL A 262 7.49 36.74 10.26
N LEU A 263 8.72 36.67 9.75
CA LEU A 263 9.83 37.51 10.23
C LEU A 263 9.56 39.01 10.06
N ALA A 264 8.85 39.40 9.00
CA ALA A 264 8.45 40.78 8.73
C ALA A 264 7.16 41.19 9.46
N ASN A 265 6.50 40.28 10.18
CA ASN A 265 5.16 40.46 10.76
C ASN A 265 4.11 40.95 9.74
N ASP A 266 4.17 40.43 8.52
CA ASP A 266 3.31 40.80 7.38
C ASP A 266 2.24 39.72 7.13
N SER A 267 1.14 39.82 7.87
CA SER A 267 -0.03 38.95 7.70
C SER A 267 -0.63 39.04 6.29
N SER A 268 -0.55 40.19 5.62
CA SER A 268 -1.15 40.36 4.29
C SER A 268 -0.44 39.48 3.26
N SER A 269 0.89 39.59 3.19
CA SER A 269 1.69 38.72 2.30
C SER A 269 1.54 37.25 2.69
N LEU A 270 1.45 36.94 3.99
CA LEU A 270 1.27 35.57 4.44
C LEU A 270 -0.04 34.96 3.92
N LYS A 271 -1.16 35.71 3.91
CA LYS A 271 -2.44 35.23 3.35
C LYS A 271 -2.30 34.81 1.88
N ASP A 272 -1.57 35.58 1.08
CA ASP A 272 -1.34 35.25 -0.33
C ASP A 272 -0.48 34.00 -0.50
N VAL A 273 0.53 33.83 0.36
CA VAL A 273 1.34 32.61 0.41
C VAL A 273 0.49 31.38 0.77
N ILE A 274 -0.38 31.48 1.77
CA ILE A 274 -1.27 30.38 2.18
C ILE A 274 -2.25 30.00 1.05
N ARG A 275 -2.81 30.99 0.33
CA ARG A 275 -3.65 30.73 -0.86
C ARG A 275 -2.87 29.98 -1.96
N SER A 276 -1.61 30.36 -2.19
CA SER A 276 -0.74 29.69 -3.15
C SER A 276 -0.47 28.24 -2.75
N LEU A 277 -0.11 28.01 -1.47
CA LEU A 277 0.11 26.67 -0.90
C LEU A 277 -1.13 25.77 -1.00
N HIS A 278 -2.32 26.32 -0.76
CA HIS A 278 -3.59 25.61 -0.95
C HIS A 278 -3.79 25.17 -2.40
N SER A 279 -3.53 26.07 -3.37
CA SER A 279 -3.63 25.75 -4.80
C SER A 279 -2.63 24.66 -5.21
N LEU A 280 -1.38 24.77 -4.76
CA LEU A 280 -0.32 23.78 -5.03
C LEU A 280 -0.64 22.42 -4.40
N THR A 281 -1.17 22.39 -3.17
CA THR A 281 -1.59 21.13 -2.52
C THR A 281 -2.71 20.46 -3.31
N LYS A 282 -3.71 21.22 -3.78
CA LYS A 282 -4.74 20.70 -4.69
C LYS A 282 -4.16 20.20 -6.00
N GLN A 283 -3.10 20.83 -6.52
CA GLN A 283 -2.38 20.34 -7.70
C GLN A 283 -1.72 18.97 -7.45
N ILE A 284 -1.09 18.76 -6.29
CA ILE A 284 -0.56 17.44 -5.90
C ILE A 284 -1.67 16.38 -5.90
N THR A 285 -2.84 16.68 -5.33
CA THR A 285 -3.99 15.75 -5.35
C THR A 285 -4.44 15.42 -6.78
N ARG A 286 -4.45 16.40 -7.70
CA ARG A 286 -4.76 16.17 -9.12
C ARG A 286 -3.72 15.28 -9.80
N ILE A 287 -2.44 15.46 -9.51
CA ILE A 287 -1.37 14.61 -10.04
C ILE A 287 -1.54 13.17 -9.53
N LEU A 288 -1.80 13.00 -8.23
CA LEU A 288 -2.08 11.68 -7.65
C LEU A 288 -3.32 11.03 -8.27
N SER A 289 -4.31 11.82 -8.72
CA SER A 289 -5.50 11.29 -9.41
C SER A 289 -5.19 10.61 -10.75
N LYS A 290 -4.03 10.91 -11.38
CA LYS A 290 -3.52 10.19 -12.55
C LYS A 290 -3.25 8.72 -12.23
N LEU A 291 -2.99 8.34 -10.98
CA LEU A 291 -2.91 6.95 -10.55
C LEU A 291 -4.33 6.37 -10.53
N ASN A 292 -4.72 5.68 -11.60
CA ASN A 292 -6.11 5.29 -11.81
C ASN A 292 -6.22 3.86 -12.32
N ALA A 293 -7.09 3.07 -11.70
CA ALA A 293 -7.34 1.68 -12.06
C ALA A 293 -8.50 1.52 -13.07
N SER A 294 -9.25 2.58 -13.36
CA SER A 294 -10.26 2.60 -14.42
C SER A 294 -9.61 2.36 -15.79
N ARG A 295 -10.13 1.41 -16.56
CA ARG A 295 -9.69 1.16 -17.95
C ARG A 295 -10.00 2.32 -18.89
N ALA A 296 -11.03 3.10 -18.58
CA ALA A 296 -11.40 4.30 -19.35
C ALA A 296 -10.44 5.48 -19.13
N HIS A 297 -9.59 5.42 -18.10
CA HIS A 297 -8.67 6.51 -17.80
C HIS A 297 -7.38 6.45 -18.64
N LYS A 298 -6.93 7.58 -19.17
CA LYS A 298 -5.72 7.67 -20.04
C LYS A 298 -4.49 7.01 -19.40
N THR A 299 -4.26 7.28 -18.12
CA THR A 299 -3.14 6.76 -17.33
C THR A 299 -3.51 5.49 -16.56
N HIS A 300 -4.42 4.66 -17.09
CA HIS A 300 -4.79 3.37 -16.50
C HIS A 300 -3.57 2.54 -16.10
N ILE A 301 -3.57 2.05 -14.87
CA ILE A 301 -2.66 1.04 -14.33
C ILE A 301 -3.51 -0.18 -13.96
N ASP A 302 -3.13 -1.36 -14.45
CA ASP A 302 -3.75 -2.61 -14.01
C ASP A 302 -3.24 -2.97 -12.61
N PRO A 303 -4.12 -3.02 -11.57
CA PRO A 303 -3.67 -3.31 -10.21
C PRO A 303 -3.02 -4.69 -10.07
N VAL A 304 -3.43 -5.70 -10.86
CA VAL A 304 -2.82 -7.04 -10.81
C VAL A 304 -1.38 -6.98 -11.31
N ILE A 305 -1.17 -6.35 -12.46
CA ILE A 305 0.16 -6.21 -13.05
C ILE A 305 1.05 -5.34 -12.16
N TRP A 306 0.51 -4.24 -11.62
CA TRP A 306 1.21 -3.40 -10.66
C TRP A 306 1.65 -4.18 -9.42
N THR A 307 0.79 -5.00 -8.81
CA THR A 307 1.15 -5.78 -7.62
C THR A 307 2.29 -6.75 -7.91
N LEU A 308 2.21 -7.48 -9.02
CA LEU A 308 3.17 -8.54 -9.37
C LEU A 308 4.51 -8.01 -9.91
N THR A 309 4.60 -6.70 -10.15
CA THR A 309 5.79 -5.99 -10.61
C THR A 309 6.21 -4.93 -9.58
N VAL A 310 5.68 -3.72 -9.65
CA VAL A 310 6.10 -2.57 -8.83
C VAL A 310 5.77 -2.76 -7.34
N GLY A 311 4.57 -3.22 -7.02
CA GLY A 311 4.03 -3.22 -5.66
C GLY A 311 4.81 -4.12 -4.69
N ASN A 312 5.33 -5.25 -5.17
CA ASN A 312 6.13 -6.19 -4.38
C ASN A 312 7.63 -5.84 -4.35
N LEU A 313 8.12 -5.06 -5.32
CA LEU A 313 9.54 -4.75 -5.47
C LEU A 313 10.11 -4.08 -4.22
N GLY A 314 9.41 -3.09 -3.65
CA GLY A 314 9.90 -2.29 -2.52
C GLY A 314 9.96 -3.00 -1.16
N ILE A 315 9.50 -4.26 -1.04
CA ILE A 315 9.38 -4.96 0.25
C ILE A 315 10.76 -5.42 0.76
N PRO A 316 11.24 -4.96 1.93
CA PRO A 316 12.56 -5.33 2.45
C PRO A 316 12.57 -6.75 3.03
N TRP A 317 13.70 -7.45 2.90
CA TRP A 317 13.88 -8.84 3.37
C TRP A 317 14.78 -8.98 4.59
N VAL A 318 15.43 -7.90 5.06
CA VAL A 318 16.27 -7.92 6.27
C VAL A 318 15.47 -7.38 7.46
N LYS A 319 15.70 -7.93 8.66
CA LYS A 319 15.05 -7.49 9.90
C LYS A 319 15.33 -6.00 10.18
N GLY A 320 14.31 -5.27 10.66
CA GLY A 320 14.44 -3.87 11.04
C GLY A 320 14.59 -2.85 9.89
N MET A 321 14.75 -3.31 8.65
CA MET A 321 14.88 -2.41 7.49
C MET A 321 13.52 -1.84 7.07
N VAL A 322 13.51 -0.54 6.79
CA VAL A 322 12.37 0.16 6.19
C VAL A 322 12.45 0.04 4.68
N GLY A 323 11.32 -0.23 4.03
CA GLY A 323 11.25 -0.30 2.57
C GLY A 323 11.12 1.08 1.92
N ALA A 324 11.26 1.13 0.59
CA ALA A 324 11.06 2.35 -0.20
C ALA A 324 9.56 2.69 -0.35
N ALA A 325 8.91 3.05 0.75
CA ALA A 325 7.49 3.36 0.78
C ALA A 325 7.18 4.83 0.48
N GLY A 326 5.93 5.12 0.10
CA GLY A 326 5.47 6.48 -0.18
C GLY A 326 5.55 7.43 1.02
N THR A 327 5.54 6.88 2.24
CA THR A 327 5.83 7.59 3.50
C THR A 327 7.18 8.30 3.47
N ALA A 328 8.14 7.82 2.68
CA ALA A 328 9.47 8.39 2.52
C ALA A 328 9.60 9.45 1.41
N HIS A 329 8.47 9.94 0.89
CA HIS A 329 8.51 11.10 0.00
C HIS A 329 8.77 12.38 0.83
N PRO A 330 9.77 13.21 0.47
CA PRO A 330 10.11 14.43 1.24
C PRO A 330 8.95 15.43 1.40
N PHE A 331 8.01 15.45 0.45
CA PHE A 331 6.80 16.26 0.52
C PHE A 331 6.03 16.08 1.83
N PHE A 332 5.78 14.83 2.26
CA PHE A 332 4.98 14.59 3.46
C PHE A 332 5.68 15.09 4.72
N HIS A 333 7.01 14.90 4.82
CA HIS A 333 7.74 15.38 5.99
C HIS A 333 7.87 16.90 6.00
N MET A 334 8.07 17.52 4.85
CA MET A 334 8.08 18.97 4.70
C MET A 334 6.73 19.57 5.12
N MET A 335 5.62 18.98 4.64
CA MET A 335 4.29 19.46 5.01
C MET A 335 3.95 19.18 6.47
N ASP A 336 4.41 18.05 7.03
CA ASP A 336 4.25 17.73 8.45
C ASP A 336 4.95 18.76 9.36
N GLU A 337 6.19 19.13 9.04
CA GLU A 337 6.88 20.20 9.78
C GLU A 337 6.18 21.56 9.58
N PHE A 338 5.85 21.92 8.34
CA PHE A 338 5.22 23.20 8.04
C PHE A 338 3.87 23.38 8.74
N THR A 339 3.07 22.32 8.82
CA THR A 339 1.75 22.33 9.45
C THR A 339 1.81 22.08 10.96
N GLY A 340 2.98 21.73 11.50
CA GLY A 340 3.20 21.56 12.93
C GLY A 340 2.73 20.22 13.48
N ARG A 341 2.89 19.11 12.74
CA ARG A 341 2.60 17.76 13.26
C ARG A 341 3.52 17.43 14.43
N PHE A 342 2.94 17.25 15.62
CA PHE A 342 3.69 16.97 16.85
C PHE A 342 3.61 15.50 17.32
N GLU A 343 2.64 14.70 16.83
CA GLU A 343 2.48 13.28 17.20
C GLU A 343 2.89 12.29 16.10
N TYR A 344 3.55 11.21 16.52
CA TYR A 344 4.05 10.12 15.68
C TYR A 344 3.85 8.76 16.37
N LEU A 345 2.65 8.52 16.94
CA LEU A 345 2.36 7.37 17.79
C LEU A 345 1.97 6.12 17.00
N THR A 346 1.38 6.29 15.82
CA THR A 346 0.97 5.25 14.89
C THR A 346 2.16 4.51 14.29
N GLY A 347 1.92 3.33 13.69
CA GLY A 347 2.97 2.59 12.97
C GLY A 347 3.60 3.44 11.86
N ILE A 348 2.77 4.16 11.09
CA ILE A 348 3.21 5.08 10.04
C ILE A 348 3.95 6.29 10.62
N GLY A 349 3.52 6.82 11.78
CA GLY A 349 4.22 7.87 12.50
C GLY A 349 5.65 7.47 12.88
N LYS A 350 5.81 6.31 13.53
CA LYS A 350 7.12 5.78 13.93
C LYS A 350 8.02 5.52 12.73
N GLU A 351 7.48 4.95 11.67
CA GLU A 351 8.21 4.75 10.42
C GLU A 351 8.69 6.07 9.82
N ALA A 352 7.85 7.11 9.81
CA ALA A 352 8.24 8.43 9.31
C ALA A 352 9.44 9.00 10.09
N GLN A 353 9.55 8.73 11.39
CA GLN A 353 10.71 9.12 12.19
C GLN A 353 11.97 8.33 11.80
N ILE A 354 11.86 7.02 11.59
CA ILE A 354 12.98 6.18 11.12
C ILE A 354 13.46 6.67 9.76
N VAL A 355 12.54 6.91 8.82
CA VAL A 355 12.87 7.43 7.49
C VAL A 355 13.61 8.76 7.59
N ARG A 356 13.12 9.70 8.41
CA ARG A 356 13.78 11.00 8.63
C ARG A 356 15.22 10.84 9.14
N ALA A 357 15.45 9.90 10.06
CA ALA A 357 16.79 9.62 10.56
C ALA A 357 17.73 9.11 9.46
N THR A 358 17.20 8.45 8.43
CA THR A 358 17.96 7.94 7.28
C THR A 358 18.11 8.94 6.13
N TYR A 359 17.49 10.13 6.20
CA TYR A 359 17.62 11.11 5.14
C TYR A 359 19.03 11.68 5.02
N PRO A 360 19.41 12.10 3.78
CA PRO A 360 20.62 12.88 3.58
C PRO A 360 20.66 14.11 4.50
N ILE A 361 21.86 14.51 4.93
CA ILE A 361 22.03 15.55 5.95
C ILE A 361 21.38 16.87 5.57
N HIS A 362 21.45 17.28 4.30
CA HIS A 362 20.84 18.53 3.85
C HIS A 362 19.31 18.52 3.98
N TRP A 363 18.66 17.36 3.82
CA TRP A 363 17.22 17.25 3.99
C TRP A 363 16.84 17.33 5.47
N ARG A 364 17.61 16.70 6.36
CA ARG A 364 17.38 16.76 7.81
C ARG A 364 17.52 18.20 8.33
N GLN A 365 18.59 18.88 7.93
CA GLN A 365 18.83 20.29 8.27
C GLN A 365 17.71 21.20 7.75
N PHE A 366 17.20 20.94 6.54
CA PHE A 366 16.09 21.72 5.98
C PHE A 366 14.80 21.53 6.77
N LEU A 367 14.47 20.30 7.18
CA LEU A 367 13.31 20.03 8.02
C LEU A 367 13.45 20.70 9.40
N GLU A 368 14.62 20.66 10.02
CA GLU A 368 14.90 21.34 11.29
C GLU A 368 14.73 22.86 11.19
N ALA A 369 15.25 23.46 10.11
CA ALA A 369 15.13 24.90 9.86
C ALA A 369 13.69 25.38 9.63
N MET A 370 12.77 24.49 9.26
CA MET A 370 11.37 24.84 9.10
C MET A 370 10.74 25.31 10.42
N MET A 371 11.15 24.70 11.52
CA MET A 371 10.61 24.97 12.86
C MET A 371 11.30 26.14 13.58
N GLU A 372 12.42 26.66 13.06
CA GLU A 372 13.06 27.86 13.59
C GLU A 372 12.16 29.11 13.48
N VAL A 373 11.29 29.14 12.46
CA VAL A 373 10.26 30.17 12.27
C VAL A 373 8.93 29.49 11.97
N SER A 374 8.13 29.27 13.01
CA SER A 374 6.85 28.54 12.91
C SER A 374 5.73 29.43 12.37
N VAL A 375 5.25 29.10 11.17
CA VAL A 375 4.10 29.76 10.54
C VAL A 375 2.80 29.39 11.25
N SER A 376 2.65 28.14 11.70
CA SER A 376 1.46 27.69 12.41
C SER A 376 1.27 28.41 13.74
N GLU A 377 2.35 28.59 14.50
CA GLU A 377 2.34 29.36 15.76
C GLU A 377 2.03 30.84 15.51
N TYR A 378 2.62 31.43 14.46
CA TYR A 378 2.32 32.81 14.07
C TYR A 378 0.84 33.00 13.73
N VAL A 379 0.27 32.12 12.90
CA VAL A 379 -1.15 32.16 12.54
C VAL A 379 -2.03 32.06 13.79
N ALA A 380 -1.72 31.11 14.69
CA ALA A 380 -2.46 30.95 15.94
C ALA A 380 -2.39 32.20 16.85
N ALA A 381 -1.24 32.88 16.87
CA ALA A 381 -1.03 34.09 17.66
C ALA A 381 -1.58 35.39 17.01
N SER A 382 -1.77 35.40 15.69
CA SER A 382 -2.07 36.60 14.88
C SER A 382 -3.39 37.29 15.24
N LYS A 383 -4.38 36.55 15.77
CA LYS A 383 -5.79 36.97 15.95
C LYS A 383 -6.48 37.47 14.65
N ASP A 384 -5.86 37.28 13.49
CA ASP A 384 -6.40 37.65 12.18
C ASP A 384 -7.32 36.52 11.70
N ARG A 385 -8.64 36.74 11.79
CA ARG A 385 -9.64 35.72 11.45
C ARG A 385 -9.52 35.22 10.02
N GLU A 386 -9.25 36.11 9.07
CA GLU A 386 -9.11 35.71 7.66
C GLU A 386 -7.88 34.82 7.47
N LEU A 387 -6.77 35.16 8.11
CA LEU A 387 -5.56 34.33 8.07
C LEU A 387 -5.79 32.95 8.69
N MET A 388 -6.49 32.89 9.83
CA MET A 388 -6.85 31.63 10.50
C MET A 388 -7.78 30.77 9.64
N ASP A 389 -8.79 31.36 8.99
CA ASP A 389 -9.72 30.63 8.11
C ASP A 389 -9.01 30.11 6.84
N LEU A 390 -8.11 30.91 6.26
CA LEU A 390 -7.26 30.49 5.15
C LEU A 390 -6.35 29.33 5.55
N TRP A 391 -5.75 29.41 6.74
CA TRP A 391 -4.92 28.34 7.28
C TRP A 391 -5.72 27.05 7.48
N LYS A 392 -6.91 27.12 8.10
CA LYS A 392 -7.80 25.96 8.25
C LYS A 392 -8.18 25.34 6.90
N THR A 393 -8.46 26.17 5.90
CA THR A 393 -8.80 25.72 4.54
C THR A 393 -7.60 25.04 3.85
N PHE A 394 -6.41 25.60 4.01
CA PHE A 394 -5.17 25.03 3.51
C PHE A 394 -4.86 23.67 4.17
N THR A 395 -4.86 23.60 5.50
CA THR A 395 -4.54 22.37 6.24
C THR A 395 -5.57 21.28 5.98
N SER A 396 -6.86 21.63 5.89
CA SER A 396 -7.92 20.70 5.46
C SER A 396 -7.70 20.14 4.06
N SER A 397 -7.11 20.90 3.13
CA SER A 397 -6.78 20.38 1.79
C SER A 397 -5.60 19.39 1.79
N TYR A 398 -4.76 19.42 2.82
CA TYR A 398 -3.68 18.46 3.00
C TYR A 398 -4.16 17.20 3.75
N HIS A 399 -4.57 17.35 5.02
CA HIS A 399 -4.87 16.22 5.91
C HIS A 399 -6.35 16.03 6.22
N GLY A 400 -7.27 16.80 5.63
CA GLY A 400 -8.71 16.57 5.76
C GLY A 400 -9.17 15.28 5.06
N ASN A 401 -10.38 14.81 5.39
CA ASN A 401 -10.94 13.58 4.80
C ASN A 401 -11.10 13.67 3.27
N ASP A 402 -11.45 14.85 2.75
CA ASP A 402 -11.48 15.13 1.30
C ASP A 402 -10.19 15.79 0.77
N GLY A 403 -9.20 15.96 1.65
CA GLY A 403 -7.86 16.44 1.31
C GLY A 403 -6.98 15.37 0.68
N LEU A 404 -5.72 15.72 0.42
CA LEU A 404 -4.73 14.85 -0.19
C LEU A 404 -4.57 13.50 0.53
N LEU A 405 -4.42 13.51 1.87
CA LEU A 405 -4.20 12.28 2.64
C LEU A 405 -5.43 11.37 2.64
N GLY A 406 -6.65 11.94 2.73
CA GLY A 406 -7.88 11.16 2.62
C GLY A 406 -8.10 10.59 1.22
N PHE A 407 -7.80 11.37 0.17
CA PHE A 407 -7.81 10.88 -1.21
C PHE A 407 -6.81 9.74 -1.43
N HIS A 408 -5.58 9.90 -0.92
CA HIS A 408 -4.55 8.87 -0.96
C HIS A 408 -5.01 7.58 -0.26
N ARG A 409 -5.59 7.69 0.95
CA ARG A 409 -6.13 6.55 1.70
C ARG A 409 -7.11 5.72 0.87
N ARG A 410 -8.10 6.38 0.26
CA ARG A 410 -9.10 5.72 -0.62
C ARG A 410 -8.47 5.06 -1.85
N LYS A 411 -7.46 5.68 -2.45
CA LYS A 411 -6.72 5.11 -3.58
C LYS A 411 -5.95 3.84 -3.17
N VAL A 412 -5.26 3.89 -2.04
CA VAL A 412 -4.51 2.74 -1.50
C VAL A 412 -5.44 1.58 -1.19
N PHE A 413 -6.61 1.83 -0.60
CA PHE A 413 -7.61 0.80 -0.30
C PHE A 413 -7.92 -0.07 -1.52
N GLY A 414 -8.27 0.55 -2.66
CA GLY A 414 -8.63 -0.17 -3.88
C GLY A 414 -7.50 -1.03 -4.44
N PHE A 415 -6.27 -0.49 -4.50
CA PHE A 415 -5.10 -1.26 -4.97
C PHE A 415 -4.73 -2.41 -4.04
N LEU A 416 -4.85 -2.23 -2.73
CA LEU A 416 -4.54 -3.27 -1.75
C LEU A 416 -5.62 -4.35 -1.68
N ALA A 417 -6.89 -3.99 -1.85
CA ALA A 417 -7.99 -4.96 -1.94
C ALA A 417 -7.79 -5.95 -3.11
N VAL A 418 -7.23 -5.49 -4.23
CA VAL A 418 -6.79 -6.38 -5.32
C VAL A 418 -5.53 -7.13 -4.91
N SER A 419 -4.48 -6.41 -4.47
CA SER A 419 -3.16 -6.99 -4.20
C SER A 419 -3.19 -8.18 -3.23
N PHE A 420 -3.90 -8.03 -2.10
CA PHE A 420 -3.95 -9.07 -1.08
C PHE A 420 -4.68 -10.32 -1.56
N ARG A 421 -5.75 -10.15 -2.35
CA ARG A 421 -6.50 -11.25 -2.93
C ARG A 421 -5.70 -12.03 -3.99
N ILE A 422 -4.75 -11.40 -4.67
CA ILE A 422 -3.91 -12.09 -5.66
C ILE A 422 -2.56 -12.60 -5.12
N GLY A 423 -2.39 -12.64 -3.79
CA GLY A 423 -1.25 -13.30 -3.13
C GLY A 423 -0.21 -12.38 -2.51
N ARG A 424 -0.45 -11.07 -2.46
CA ARG A 424 0.36 -10.19 -1.60
C ARG A 424 -0.02 -10.45 -0.13
N SER A 425 0.96 -10.69 0.73
CA SER A 425 0.71 -10.99 2.15
C SER A 425 1.13 -9.87 3.12
N THR A 426 1.71 -8.79 2.59
CA THR A 426 2.16 -7.64 3.40
C THR A 426 2.36 -6.38 2.55
N THR A 427 2.24 -5.21 3.17
CA THR A 427 2.69 -3.94 2.55
C THR A 427 4.21 -3.78 2.68
N ILE A 428 4.76 -2.75 2.01
CA ILE A 428 6.19 -2.39 2.15
C ILE A 428 6.58 -2.14 3.61
N ASN A 429 5.62 -1.69 4.42
CA ASN A 429 5.83 -1.26 5.80
C ASN A 429 5.45 -2.36 6.82
N GLY A 430 5.16 -3.58 6.35
CA GLY A 430 4.80 -4.69 7.22
C GLY A 430 3.36 -4.64 7.74
N LEU A 431 2.46 -3.88 7.11
CA LEU A 431 1.03 -3.85 7.49
C LEU A 431 0.25 -4.97 6.79
N GLY A 432 -0.91 -5.35 7.37
CA GLY A 432 -1.81 -6.36 6.82
C GLY A 432 -1.55 -7.79 7.32
N HIS A 433 -0.89 -7.94 8.46
CA HIS A 433 -0.54 -9.24 9.04
C HIS A 433 -1.61 -9.80 9.99
N LYS A 434 -2.57 -8.99 10.43
CA LYS A 434 -3.57 -9.44 11.41
C LYS A 434 -4.60 -10.36 10.75
N ARG A 435 -4.63 -11.63 11.18
CA ARG A 435 -5.53 -12.68 10.65
C ARG A 435 -7.03 -12.49 10.98
N ARG A 436 -7.41 -11.47 11.74
CA ARG A 436 -8.81 -11.26 12.21
C ARG A 436 -9.66 -10.40 11.28
N THR A 437 -9.03 -9.63 10.39
CA THR A 437 -9.71 -8.70 9.47
C THR A 437 -9.08 -8.81 8.09
N GLU A 438 -9.82 -8.47 7.06
CA GLU A 438 -9.27 -8.29 5.72
C GLU A 438 -8.07 -7.32 5.76
N PRO A 439 -6.88 -7.71 5.25
CA PRO A 439 -5.64 -6.95 5.45
C PRO A 439 -5.65 -5.49 4.97
N TRP A 440 -6.40 -5.17 3.91
CA TRP A 440 -6.47 -3.79 3.40
C TRP A 440 -7.32 -2.86 4.27
N HIS A 441 -8.28 -3.39 5.04
CA HIS A 441 -9.00 -2.61 6.06
C HIS A 441 -8.09 -2.26 7.23
N GLU A 442 -7.19 -3.15 7.63
CA GLU A 442 -6.17 -2.83 8.63
C GLU A 442 -5.30 -1.65 8.16
N VAL A 443 -4.85 -1.70 6.90
CA VAL A 443 -4.02 -0.63 6.31
C VAL A 443 -4.80 0.69 6.24
N ASP A 444 -6.07 0.64 5.85
CA ASP A 444 -6.94 1.82 5.81
C ASP A 444 -7.08 2.49 7.19
N GLN A 445 -7.33 1.69 8.22
CA GLN A 445 -7.43 2.18 9.60
C GLN A 445 -6.12 2.80 10.08
N GLU A 446 -4.97 2.21 9.77
CA GLU A 446 -3.67 2.79 10.15
C GLU A 446 -3.38 4.09 9.40
N LEU A 447 -3.74 4.18 8.11
CA LEU A 447 -3.65 5.43 7.34
C LEU A 447 -4.58 6.51 7.92
N GLU A 448 -5.79 6.14 8.32
CA GLU A 448 -6.75 7.07 8.91
C GLU A 448 -6.29 7.56 10.28
N LYS A 449 -5.80 6.68 11.16
CA LYS A 449 -5.19 7.09 12.43
C LYS A 449 -4.02 8.03 12.21
N ALA A 450 -3.12 7.71 11.29
CA ALA A 450 -1.99 8.58 10.97
C ALA A 450 -2.43 9.94 10.42
N ARG A 451 -3.52 9.99 9.63
CA ARG A 451 -4.12 11.25 9.17
C ARG A 451 -4.68 12.05 10.35
N LEU A 452 -5.37 11.40 11.28
CA LEU A 452 -5.99 12.04 12.44
C LEU A 452 -4.98 12.57 13.46
N GLU A 453 -3.76 12.00 13.55
CA GLU A 453 -2.65 12.58 14.34
C GLU A 453 -2.29 14.03 13.94
N ARG A 454 -2.72 14.48 12.75
CA ARG A 454 -2.49 15.85 12.25
C ARG A 454 -3.68 16.79 12.49
N SER A 455 -4.77 16.29 13.05
CA SER A 455 -6.02 17.03 13.20
C SER A 455 -6.37 17.21 14.67
N CYS A 456 -6.84 18.39 15.05
CA CYS A 456 -7.73 18.53 16.21
C CYS A 456 -9.09 17.96 15.81
N LEU A 457 -9.61 17.04 16.62
CA LEU A 457 -10.76 16.17 16.32
C LEU A 457 -12.02 16.98 15.96
N ASP A 458 -12.65 16.65 14.82
CA ASP A 458 -14.07 16.89 14.57
C ASP A 458 -14.77 15.52 14.55
N GLN A 459 -15.94 15.46 15.21
CA GLN A 459 -16.70 14.23 15.48
C GLN A 459 -17.50 13.73 14.26
N ASP A 460 -17.67 12.40 14.22
CA ASP A 460 -18.41 11.64 13.22
C ASP A 460 -19.89 12.07 13.11
N GLU A 461 -20.38 12.22 11.88
CA GLU A 461 -21.80 12.37 11.56
C GLU A 461 -22.51 11.00 11.51
N GLN A 462 -23.75 11.00 12.02
CA GLN A 462 -24.67 9.87 12.02
C GLN A 462 -25.26 9.61 10.62
N ASP A 463 -25.46 8.33 10.35
CA ASP A 463 -26.08 7.78 9.15
C ASP A 463 -27.61 7.92 9.19
N PRO A 464 -28.27 8.38 8.12
CA PRO A 464 -29.71 8.20 7.95
C PRO A 464 -30.02 6.81 7.39
N ASP A 465 -31.04 6.17 7.95
CA ASP A 465 -31.61 4.90 7.45
C ASP A 465 -32.15 5.04 6.01
N THR A 466 -32.01 3.96 5.24
CA THR A 466 -32.39 3.91 3.81
C THR A 466 -33.80 3.34 3.65
N GLU A 467 -34.66 4.03 2.89
CA GLU A 467 -36.01 3.55 2.53
C GLU A 467 -35.97 2.27 1.66
N PRO A 468 -36.92 1.33 1.84
CA PRO A 468 -36.94 0.05 1.13
C PRO A 468 -37.39 0.19 -0.33
N SER A 469 -36.64 -0.40 -1.26
CA SER A 469 -37.06 -0.61 -2.64
C SER A 469 -38.03 -1.80 -2.75
N SER A 470 -38.96 -1.79 -3.70
CA SER A 470 -39.98 -2.85 -3.87
C SER A 470 -39.45 -4.19 -4.39
N ASN A 471 -38.25 -4.24 -4.98
CA ASN A 471 -37.65 -5.47 -5.52
C ASN A 471 -36.85 -6.20 -4.45
N LYS A 472 -37.15 -7.49 -4.27
CA LYS A 472 -36.52 -8.39 -3.29
C LYS A 472 -35.54 -9.30 -4.00
N VAL A 473 -34.29 -9.33 -3.54
CA VAL A 473 -33.21 -10.16 -4.07
C VAL A 473 -32.75 -11.09 -2.95
N PHE A 474 -32.55 -12.36 -3.26
CA PHE A 474 -32.05 -13.34 -2.28
C PHE A 474 -30.53 -13.52 -2.37
N VAL A 475 -29.91 -14.06 -1.32
CA VAL A 475 -28.46 -14.30 -1.33
C VAL A 475 -28.09 -15.36 -2.37
N SER A 476 -28.93 -16.38 -2.59
CA SER A 476 -28.71 -17.36 -3.66
C SER A 476 -28.62 -16.75 -5.05
N GLU A 477 -29.34 -15.66 -5.29
CA GLU A 477 -29.27 -14.89 -6.53
C GLU A 477 -28.01 -14.03 -6.52
N LEU A 478 -27.80 -13.22 -5.48
CA LEU A 478 -26.65 -12.32 -5.35
C LEU A 478 -25.31 -13.00 -5.67
N ILE A 479 -25.03 -14.16 -5.08
CA ILE A 479 -23.73 -14.82 -5.26
C ILE A 479 -23.50 -15.28 -6.71
N LYS A 480 -24.56 -15.47 -7.51
CA LYS A 480 -24.42 -15.85 -8.93
C LYS A 480 -24.03 -14.68 -9.83
N HIS A 481 -24.29 -13.45 -9.39
CA HIS A 481 -24.00 -12.22 -10.14
C HIS A 481 -22.58 -11.73 -9.90
N ASN A 482 -21.60 -12.44 -10.45
CA ASN A 482 -20.16 -12.14 -10.34
C ASN A 482 -19.37 -12.34 -11.66
N SER A 483 -20.05 -12.33 -12.81
CA SER A 483 -19.47 -12.60 -14.13
C SER A 483 -20.05 -11.69 -15.22
N ASP A 484 -19.41 -11.63 -16.40
CA ASP A 484 -19.92 -10.84 -17.53
C ASP A 484 -21.28 -11.37 -18.01
N GLU A 485 -21.51 -12.69 -17.90
CA GLU A 485 -22.75 -13.34 -18.33
C GLU A 485 -23.92 -13.08 -17.37
N SER A 486 -23.64 -13.01 -16.07
CA SER A 486 -24.64 -12.77 -15.03
C SER A 486 -24.82 -11.30 -14.68
N GLY A 487 -23.79 -10.47 -14.88
CA GLY A 487 -23.66 -9.17 -14.25
C GLY A 487 -22.89 -9.22 -12.92
N TYR A 488 -22.51 -8.05 -12.42
CA TYR A 488 -21.65 -7.83 -11.26
C TYR A 488 -22.40 -7.12 -10.12
N TRP A 489 -23.01 -7.91 -9.24
CA TRP A 489 -23.83 -7.39 -8.15
C TRP A 489 -23.10 -7.46 -6.82
N PHE A 490 -23.46 -6.57 -5.90
CA PHE A 490 -23.02 -6.62 -4.51
C PHE A 490 -24.13 -6.10 -3.60
N SER A 491 -24.07 -6.42 -2.31
CA SER A 491 -24.93 -5.81 -1.30
C SER A 491 -24.18 -4.82 -0.42
N ALA A 492 -24.90 -3.84 0.08
CA ALA A 492 -24.45 -2.97 1.16
C ALA A 492 -25.65 -2.46 1.96
N LYS A 493 -25.57 -2.54 3.29
CA LYS A 493 -26.66 -2.15 4.21
C LYS A 493 -28.02 -2.75 3.81
N GLY A 494 -28.02 -4.01 3.38
CA GLY A 494 -29.24 -4.71 2.95
C GLY A 494 -29.81 -4.25 1.60
N SER A 495 -29.19 -3.29 0.89
CA SER A 495 -29.53 -2.95 -0.49
C SER A 495 -28.65 -3.71 -1.47
N VAL A 496 -29.17 -4.05 -2.65
CA VAL A 496 -28.44 -4.73 -3.72
C VAL A 496 -28.25 -3.80 -4.91
N TYR A 497 -27.04 -3.79 -5.46
CA TYR A 497 -26.60 -2.91 -6.53
C TYR A 497 -26.02 -3.70 -7.70
N ASP A 498 -26.26 -3.24 -8.93
CA ASP A 498 -25.63 -3.76 -10.15
C ASP A 498 -24.58 -2.78 -10.69
N ALA A 499 -23.30 -3.15 -10.59
CA ALA A 499 -22.20 -2.31 -11.03
C ALA A 499 -21.71 -2.59 -12.46
N SER A 500 -22.37 -3.48 -13.21
CA SER A 500 -21.91 -3.97 -14.51
C SER A 500 -21.62 -2.83 -15.50
N THR A 501 -22.50 -1.84 -15.57
CA THR A 501 -22.38 -0.69 -16.50
C THR A 501 -21.38 0.36 -16.01
N PHE A 502 -21.04 0.36 -14.71
CA PHE A 502 -20.17 1.36 -14.10
C PHE A 502 -18.72 0.90 -13.94
N MET A 503 -18.47 -0.41 -13.86
CA MET A 503 -17.20 -0.94 -13.37
C MET A 503 -15.97 -0.44 -14.12
N GLN A 504 -16.06 -0.27 -15.45
CA GLN A 504 -14.94 0.23 -16.26
C GLN A 504 -14.62 1.71 -16.00
N ASN A 505 -15.62 2.48 -15.55
CA ASN A 505 -15.53 3.90 -15.23
C ASN A 505 -15.23 4.16 -13.74
N HIS A 506 -15.26 3.12 -12.91
CA HIS A 506 -14.99 3.25 -11.48
C HIS A 506 -13.52 3.64 -11.23
N PRO A 507 -13.21 4.69 -10.44
CA PRO A 507 -11.84 5.15 -10.21
C PRO A 507 -10.91 4.11 -9.54
N GLY A 508 -11.49 3.13 -8.83
CA GLY A 508 -10.78 1.97 -8.27
C GLY A 508 -10.64 0.80 -9.25
N GLY A 509 -11.17 0.91 -10.46
CA GLY A 509 -11.10 -0.09 -11.52
C GLY A 509 -12.22 -1.11 -11.51
N ASP A 510 -12.30 -1.86 -12.60
CA ASP A 510 -13.21 -2.98 -12.83
C ASP A 510 -12.84 -4.19 -11.94
N THR A 511 -11.54 -4.38 -11.72
CA THR A 511 -10.97 -5.55 -11.04
C THR A 511 -11.38 -5.60 -9.57
N VAL A 512 -11.39 -4.46 -8.85
CA VAL A 512 -11.85 -4.45 -7.46
C VAL A 512 -13.35 -4.73 -7.35
N ILE A 513 -14.15 -4.23 -8.30
CA ILE A 513 -15.60 -4.51 -8.33
C ILE A 513 -15.82 -6.00 -8.60
N ALA A 514 -15.17 -6.57 -9.61
CA ALA A 514 -15.29 -7.98 -9.93
C ALA A 514 -14.87 -8.90 -8.77
N LEU A 515 -13.85 -8.51 -7.99
CA LEU A 515 -13.44 -9.26 -6.79
C LEU A 515 -14.49 -9.22 -5.67
N CYS A 516 -15.18 -8.08 -5.54
CA CYS A 516 -16.21 -7.84 -4.53
C CYS A 516 -17.61 -8.37 -4.91
N SER A 517 -17.86 -8.70 -6.19
CA SER A 517 -19.19 -9.14 -6.63
C SER A 517 -19.62 -10.46 -6.00
N GLY A 518 -20.92 -10.57 -5.69
CA GLY A 518 -21.49 -11.68 -4.94
C GLY A 518 -21.36 -11.57 -3.42
N HIS A 519 -20.96 -10.42 -2.87
CA HIS A 519 -20.72 -10.24 -1.43
C HIS A 519 -21.47 -9.04 -0.86
N ASP A 520 -21.60 -9.04 0.47
CA ASP A 520 -21.82 -7.81 1.20
C ASP A 520 -20.49 -7.05 1.35
N ILE A 521 -20.47 -5.81 0.87
CA ILE A 521 -19.29 -4.94 0.91
C ILE A 521 -19.53 -3.65 1.70
N THR A 522 -20.48 -3.68 2.64
CA THR A 522 -20.83 -2.52 3.49
C THR A 522 -19.60 -1.86 4.11
N ASP A 523 -18.74 -2.65 4.73
CA ASP A 523 -17.54 -2.14 5.40
C ASP A 523 -16.56 -1.51 4.41
N SER A 524 -16.41 -2.12 3.23
CA SER A 524 -15.52 -1.58 2.20
C SER A 524 -16.02 -0.23 1.67
N LEU A 525 -17.33 -0.11 1.42
CA LEU A 525 -17.93 1.15 0.98
C LEU A 525 -17.92 2.22 2.08
N LYS A 526 -18.08 1.84 3.35
CA LYS A 526 -17.94 2.74 4.49
C LYS A 526 -16.51 3.26 4.62
N ALA A 527 -15.52 2.36 4.56
CA ALA A 527 -14.10 2.71 4.68
C ALA A 527 -13.69 3.76 3.63
N VAL A 528 -14.08 3.57 2.36
CA VAL A 528 -13.74 4.53 1.29
C VAL A 528 -14.72 5.70 1.16
N GLY A 529 -15.67 5.85 2.09
CA GLY A 529 -16.61 6.96 2.15
C GLY A 529 -17.67 6.97 1.04
N HIS A 530 -17.91 5.84 0.36
CA HIS A 530 -18.97 5.72 -0.64
C HIS A 530 -20.37 5.80 -0.01
N LEU A 531 -20.52 5.41 1.26
CA LEU A 531 -21.79 5.53 1.99
C LEU A 531 -21.95 6.87 2.72
N THR A 532 -20.85 7.55 3.06
CA THR A 532 -20.88 8.78 3.87
C THR A 532 -20.82 10.05 3.02
N ASN A 533 -20.13 10.03 1.87
CA ASN A 533 -20.12 11.16 0.95
C ASN A 533 -21.44 11.20 0.14
N SER A 534 -22.26 12.23 0.37
CA SER A 534 -23.59 12.36 -0.23
C SER A 534 -23.60 12.30 -1.77
N SER A 535 -22.62 12.91 -2.45
CA SER A 535 -22.52 12.86 -3.91
C SER A 535 -22.23 11.45 -4.42
N ILE A 536 -21.32 10.73 -3.74
CA ILE A 536 -20.97 9.36 -4.12
C ILE A 536 -22.11 8.40 -3.78
N ARG A 537 -22.73 8.54 -2.60
CA ARG A 537 -23.90 7.76 -2.19
C ARG A 537 -25.05 7.94 -3.17
N ASN A 538 -25.37 9.18 -3.54
CA ASN A 538 -26.44 9.44 -4.53
C ASN A 538 -26.13 8.78 -5.88
N LYS A 539 -24.86 8.74 -6.30
CA LYS A 539 -24.45 8.01 -7.50
C LYS A 539 -24.56 6.49 -7.32
N LEU A 540 -24.17 5.95 -6.17
CA LEU A 540 -24.33 4.53 -5.83
C LEU A 540 -25.81 4.10 -5.91
N GLU A 541 -26.72 4.92 -5.38
CA GLU A 541 -28.16 4.65 -5.40
C GLU A 541 -28.74 4.55 -6.82
N THR A 542 -28.13 5.19 -7.83
CA THR A 542 -28.56 5.02 -9.24
C THR A 542 -28.36 3.61 -9.80
N TYR A 543 -27.57 2.78 -9.10
CA TYR A 543 -27.30 1.38 -9.46
C TYR A 543 -28.07 0.39 -8.58
N ARG A 544 -28.92 0.85 -7.67
CA ARG A 544 -29.70 -0.02 -6.79
C ARG A 544 -30.76 -0.76 -7.60
N ILE A 545 -30.81 -2.08 -7.43
CA ILE A 545 -31.75 -2.97 -8.12
C ILE A 545 -32.76 -3.62 -7.17
N GLY A 546 -32.50 -3.60 -5.86
CA GLY A 546 -33.38 -4.20 -4.87
C GLY A 546 -32.86 -4.10 -3.43
N THR A 547 -33.48 -4.87 -2.54
CA THR A 547 -33.03 -5.15 -1.18
C THR A 547 -32.87 -6.64 -0.95
N LEU A 548 -31.89 -7.00 -0.12
CA LEU A 548 -31.72 -8.36 0.35
C LEU A 548 -32.94 -8.80 1.15
N GLU A 549 -33.61 -9.84 0.69
CA GLU A 549 -34.68 -10.50 1.41
C GLU A 549 -34.09 -11.59 2.29
N LYS A 550 -34.41 -11.51 3.58
CA LYS A 550 -34.11 -12.58 4.52
C LYS A 550 -35.31 -13.52 4.62
N PRO A 551 -35.14 -14.84 4.44
CA PRO A 551 -36.23 -15.80 4.64
C PRO A 551 -36.79 -15.71 6.07
N LYS A 552 -38.06 -16.06 6.21
CA LYS A 552 -38.63 -16.29 7.55
C LYS A 552 -38.21 -17.66 8.03
N PHE A 553 -37.59 -17.72 9.22
CA PHE A 553 -37.14 -18.97 9.82
C PHE A 553 -38.09 -19.45 10.90
N ALA A 554 -38.31 -20.77 10.96
CA ALA A 554 -39.14 -21.39 12.00
C ALA A 554 -38.43 -21.45 13.36
N SER A 555 -37.10 -21.37 13.39
CA SER A 555 -36.29 -21.33 14.62
C SER A 555 -34.95 -20.62 14.37
N SER A 556 -34.28 -20.20 15.45
CA SER A 556 -32.95 -19.59 15.39
C SER A 556 -31.87 -20.56 14.89
N GLN A 557 -32.00 -21.86 15.16
CA GLN A 557 -31.06 -22.87 14.66
C GLN A 557 -31.10 -22.96 13.12
N ILE A 558 -32.29 -22.84 12.52
CA ILE A 558 -32.42 -22.85 11.05
C ILE A 558 -31.82 -21.57 10.46
N GLU A 559 -32.00 -20.44 11.13
CA GLU A 559 -31.36 -19.18 10.77
C GLU A 559 -29.82 -19.30 10.81
N GLU A 560 -29.25 -19.92 11.85
CA GLU A 560 -27.81 -20.18 11.95
C GLU A 560 -27.29 -21.06 10.81
N VAL A 561 -28.02 -22.12 10.44
CA VAL A 561 -27.68 -22.96 9.27
C VAL A 561 -27.70 -22.15 7.98
N TYR A 562 -28.71 -21.29 7.79
CA TYR A 562 -28.78 -20.41 6.63
C TYR A 562 -27.60 -19.43 6.60
N MET A 563 -27.26 -18.81 7.72
CA MET A 563 -26.13 -17.88 7.80
C MET A 563 -24.79 -18.58 7.51
N ALA A 564 -24.57 -19.80 8.00
CA ALA A 564 -23.38 -20.58 7.66
C ALA A 564 -23.33 -20.93 6.16
N ALA A 565 -24.47 -21.16 5.51
CA ALA A 565 -24.55 -21.35 4.05
C ALA A 565 -24.29 -20.04 3.28
N VAL A 566 -24.70 -18.89 3.82
CA VAL A 566 -24.39 -17.56 3.27
C VAL A 566 -22.88 -17.33 3.29
N ASP A 567 -22.22 -17.59 4.41
CA ASP A 567 -20.76 -17.43 4.54
C ASP A 567 -19.99 -18.31 3.55
N LEU A 568 -20.40 -19.58 3.42
CA LEU A 568 -19.82 -20.49 2.43
C LEU A 568 -20.05 -20.01 0.99
N GLY A 569 -21.26 -19.51 0.68
CA GLY A 569 -21.65 -19.06 -0.65
C GLY A 569 -20.91 -17.80 -1.09
N GLN A 570 -20.82 -16.82 -0.20
CA GLN A 570 -20.02 -15.62 -0.41
C GLN A 570 -18.55 -16.01 -0.59
N LYS A 571 -17.97 -16.84 0.29
CA LYS A 571 -16.58 -17.26 0.13
C LYS A 571 -16.34 -17.99 -1.20
N ALA A 572 -17.27 -18.83 -1.64
CA ALA A 572 -17.18 -19.50 -2.95
C ALA A 572 -17.16 -18.50 -4.11
N ALA A 573 -18.02 -17.47 -4.07
CA ALA A 573 -17.99 -16.37 -5.04
C ALA A 573 -16.65 -15.63 -5.01
N GLU A 574 -16.10 -15.32 -3.83
CA GLU A 574 -14.78 -14.66 -3.71
C GLU A 574 -13.69 -15.48 -4.40
N MET A 575 -13.62 -16.79 -4.10
CA MET A 575 -12.56 -17.65 -4.62
C MET A 575 -12.68 -17.84 -6.13
N GLU A 576 -13.92 -17.91 -6.66
CA GLU A 576 -14.18 -17.88 -8.10
C GLU A 576 -13.66 -16.58 -8.71
N ASN A 577 -14.00 -15.42 -8.13
CA ASN A 577 -13.60 -14.11 -8.63
C ASN A 577 -12.07 -13.98 -8.69
N VAL A 578 -11.39 -14.34 -7.60
CA VAL A 578 -9.92 -14.31 -7.51
C VAL A 578 -9.30 -15.21 -8.57
N HIS A 579 -9.79 -16.45 -8.70
CA HIS A 579 -9.25 -17.38 -9.67
C HIS A 579 -9.47 -16.91 -11.11
N ARG A 580 -10.65 -16.33 -11.40
CA ARG A 580 -10.98 -15.72 -12.69
C ARG A 580 -10.09 -14.52 -13.02
N ARG A 581 -9.59 -13.78 -12.02
CA ARG A 581 -8.66 -12.67 -12.28
C ARG A 581 -7.25 -13.13 -12.70
N ASN A 582 -6.87 -14.39 -12.45
CA ASN A 582 -5.60 -14.91 -12.96
C ASN A 582 -5.50 -14.92 -14.50
N PHE A 583 -6.64 -14.91 -15.21
CA PHE A 583 -6.66 -14.80 -16.67
C PHE A 583 -6.15 -13.43 -17.16
N GLN A 584 -6.28 -12.36 -16.36
CA GLN A 584 -5.70 -11.05 -16.70
C GLN A 584 -4.18 -11.13 -16.84
N LEU A 585 -3.52 -12.02 -16.11
CA LEU A 585 -2.07 -12.24 -16.19
C LEU A 585 -1.64 -12.82 -17.55
N LEU A 586 -2.49 -13.65 -18.15
CA LEU A 586 -2.21 -14.30 -19.42
C LEU A 586 -2.12 -13.27 -20.56
N GLU A 587 -3.01 -12.28 -20.53
CA GLU A 587 -3.07 -11.18 -21.49
C GLU A 587 -2.13 -10.02 -21.14
N GLY A 588 -1.87 -9.82 -19.83
CA GLY A 588 -1.06 -8.74 -19.30
C GLY A 588 0.44 -8.88 -19.59
N LYS A 589 1.16 -7.78 -19.34
CA LYS A 589 2.62 -7.68 -19.50
C LYS A 589 3.29 -7.54 -18.15
N LEU A 590 3.95 -8.59 -17.67
CA LEU A 590 4.79 -8.53 -16.47
C LEU A 590 6.17 -7.95 -16.74
N THR A 591 6.58 -7.93 -18.01
CA THR A 591 7.73 -7.18 -18.51
C THR A 591 7.35 -6.54 -19.84
N VAL A 592 8.08 -5.50 -20.25
CA VAL A 592 7.87 -4.82 -21.54
C VAL A 592 7.99 -5.79 -22.74
N LEU A 593 8.71 -6.89 -22.56
CA LEU A 593 8.97 -7.92 -23.56
C LEU A 593 7.86 -8.96 -23.68
N ASP A 594 6.91 -8.98 -22.74
CA ASP A 594 5.81 -9.95 -22.78
C ASP A 594 4.89 -9.68 -23.97
N LYS A 595 4.55 -10.76 -24.67
CA LYS A 595 3.49 -10.78 -25.68
C LYS A 595 2.20 -11.32 -25.05
N PRO A 596 1.02 -10.81 -25.48
CA PRO A 596 -0.24 -11.46 -25.17
C PRO A 596 -0.21 -12.93 -25.58
N GLU A 597 -0.88 -13.78 -24.81
CA GLU A 597 -1.01 -15.23 -25.08
C GLU A 597 0.30 -16.05 -25.06
N ALA A 598 1.42 -15.43 -24.72
CA ALA A 598 2.68 -16.13 -24.49
C ALA A 598 2.81 -16.50 -23.02
N LEU A 599 3.06 -17.79 -22.73
CA LEU A 599 3.42 -18.24 -21.39
C LEU A 599 4.93 -18.10 -21.17
N THR A 600 5.35 -16.95 -20.64
CA THR A 600 6.74 -16.75 -20.24
C THR A 600 7.04 -17.46 -18.91
N PRO A 601 8.31 -17.81 -18.61
CA PRO A 601 8.67 -18.41 -17.33
C PRO A 601 8.17 -17.62 -16.12
N LYS A 602 8.21 -16.28 -16.18
CA LYS A 602 7.65 -15.39 -15.15
C LYS A 602 6.15 -15.57 -14.97
N LYS A 603 5.36 -15.60 -16.06
CA LYS A 603 3.91 -15.84 -16.02
C LYS A 603 3.61 -17.25 -15.48
N ALA A 604 4.30 -18.26 -15.99
CA ALA A 604 4.15 -19.65 -15.55
C ALA A 604 4.36 -19.81 -14.04
N ARG A 605 5.38 -19.17 -13.48
CA ARG A 605 5.64 -19.19 -12.03
C ARG A 605 4.49 -18.57 -11.24
N HIS A 606 4.03 -17.37 -11.63
CA HIS A 606 2.94 -16.70 -10.90
C HIS A 606 1.60 -17.43 -11.00
N LEU A 607 1.29 -18.05 -12.14
CA LEU A 607 0.11 -18.91 -12.26
C LEU A 607 0.23 -20.16 -11.37
N LEU A 608 1.44 -20.72 -11.25
CA LEU A 608 1.70 -21.84 -10.36
C LEU A 608 1.53 -21.42 -8.90
N ASP A 609 2.04 -20.24 -8.51
CA ASP A 609 1.84 -19.66 -7.18
C ASP A 609 0.34 -19.45 -6.89
N ALA A 610 -0.44 -18.97 -7.87
CA ALA A 610 -1.88 -18.84 -7.74
C ALA A 610 -2.60 -20.19 -7.57
N LYS A 611 -2.19 -21.23 -8.32
CA LYS A 611 -2.72 -22.59 -8.16
C LYS A 611 -2.37 -23.17 -6.79
N ASN A 612 -1.14 -22.98 -6.33
CA ASN A 612 -0.70 -23.42 -5.00
C ASN A 612 -1.50 -22.73 -3.91
N ARG A 613 -1.80 -21.44 -4.05
CA ARG A 613 -2.65 -20.69 -3.12
C ARG A 613 -4.09 -21.20 -3.11
N LEU A 614 -4.67 -21.47 -4.29
CA LEU A 614 -5.98 -22.12 -4.38
C LEU A 614 -6.02 -23.43 -3.58
N GLN A 615 -5.01 -24.28 -3.75
CA GLN A 615 -4.93 -25.57 -3.08
C GLN A 615 -4.60 -25.48 -1.58
N GLY A 616 -3.71 -24.57 -1.20
CA GLY A 616 -3.13 -24.50 0.15
C GLY A 616 -3.86 -23.55 1.10
N GLU A 617 -4.63 -22.59 0.58
CA GLU A 617 -5.31 -21.58 1.39
C GLU A 617 -6.82 -21.57 1.13
N TYR A 618 -7.23 -21.52 -0.14
CA TYR A 618 -8.63 -21.28 -0.48
C TYR A 618 -9.52 -22.52 -0.33
N VAL A 619 -9.07 -23.68 -0.82
CA VAL A 619 -9.80 -24.93 -0.63
C VAL A 619 -9.93 -25.29 0.86
N PRO A 620 -8.89 -25.17 1.70
CA PRO A 620 -9.05 -25.32 3.16
C PRO A 620 -10.04 -24.34 3.77
N ALA A 621 -10.02 -23.06 3.39
CA ALA A 621 -10.99 -22.08 3.91
C ALA A 621 -12.44 -22.43 3.55
N LEU A 622 -12.69 -22.85 2.32
CA LEU A 622 -14.01 -23.35 1.90
C LEU A 622 -14.41 -24.63 2.64
N ALA A 623 -13.45 -25.54 2.87
CA ALA A 623 -13.69 -26.75 3.64
C ALA A 623 -14.03 -26.45 5.11
N THR A 624 -13.40 -25.45 5.73
CA THR A 624 -13.71 -25.00 7.09
C THR A 624 -15.13 -24.44 7.19
N LEU A 625 -15.54 -23.58 6.27
CA LEU A 625 -16.90 -23.04 6.25
C LEU A 625 -17.95 -24.12 5.98
N LEU A 626 -17.62 -25.09 5.12
CA LEU A 626 -18.45 -26.27 4.91
C LEU A 626 -18.59 -27.12 6.17
N ASP A 627 -17.52 -27.28 6.96
CA ASP A 627 -17.57 -28.02 8.22
C ASP A 627 -18.44 -27.31 9.26
N VAL A 628 -18.30 -25.98 9.39
CA VAL A 628 -19.19 -25.15 10.24
C VAL A 628 -20.65 -25.33 9.85
N LEU A 629 -20.97 -25.30 8.56
CA LEU A 629 -22.34 -25.53 8.08
C LEU A 629 -22.84 -26.95 8.43
N LEU A 630 -21.98 -27.97 8.34
CA LEU A 630 -22.33 -29.34 8.74
C LEU A 630 -22.54 -29.45 10.26
N GLU A 631 -21.78 -28.70 11.06
CA GLU A 631 -21.98 -28.61 12.52
C GLU A 631 -23.32 -27.97 12.85
N SER A 632 -23.68 -26.85 12.23
CA SER A 632 -24.99 -26.22 12.42
C SER A 632 -26.15 -27.15 12.05
N ILE A 633 -26.01 -27.94 10.97
CA ILE A 633 -27.03 -28.93 10.57
C ILE A 633 -27.13 -30.08 11.60
N ALA A 634 -26.01 -30.52 12.16
CA ALA A 634 -25.99 -31.62 13.12
C ALA A 634 -26.79 -31.32 14.41
N VAL A 635 -26.93 -30.03 14.77
CA VAL A 635 -27.65 -29.57 15.97
C VAL A 635 -29.17 -29.64 15.80
N LEU A 636 -29.71 -29.82 14.59
CA LEU A 636 -31.15 -29.84 14.33
C LEU A 636 -31.92 -31.06 14.89
N ASP A 637 -31.26 -31.98 15.62
CA ASP A 637 -31.83 -33.22 16.21
C ASP A 637 -32.61 -34.11 15.20
N MET A 638 -32.09 -34.18 13.98
CA MET A 638 -32.63 -35.01 12.90
C MET A 638 -31.65 -36.13 12.56
N LYS A 639 -32.14 -37.34 12.28
CA LYS A 639 -31.32 -38.51 11.91
C LYS A 639 -30.70 -38.39 10.51
N LEU A 640 -29.89 -37.35 10.29
CA LEU A 640 -29.19 -37.06 9.03
C LEU A 640 -27.79 -37.70 9.02
N ASN A 641 -27.43 -38.37 7.92
CA ASN A 641 -26.10 -38.95 7.77
C ASN A 641 -25.10 -37.93 7.18
N LEU A 642 -24.31 -37.29 8.04
CA LEU A 642 -23.26 -36.35 7.64
C LEU A 642 -21.87 -37.00 7.46
N SER A 643 -21.73 -38.29 7.80
CA SER A 643 -20.43 -38.97 7.88
C SER A 643 -19.69 -39.00 6.54
N THR A 644 -20.41 -39.15 5.43
CA THR A 644 -19.81 -39.22 4.10
C THR A 644 -19.18 -37.88 3.70
N THR A 645 -19.89 -36.78 3.92
CA THR A 645 -19.38 -35.43 3.62
C THR A 645 -18.20 -35.08 4.52
N ARG A 646 -18.31 -35.35 5.83
CA ARG A 646 -17.22 -35.13 6.80
C ARG A 646 -15.97 -35.92 6.42
N ALA A 647 -16.11 -37.20 6.09
CA ALA A 647 -14.97 -38.04 5.67
C ALA A 647 -14.22 -37.49 4.45
N ARG A 648 -14.92 -36.83 3.51
CA ARG A 648 -14.28 -36.19 2.35
C ARG A 648 -13.46 -34.96 2.72
N ILE A 649 -13.98 -34.12 3.63
CA ILE A 649 -13.36 -32.83 3.93
C ILE A 649 -12.31 -32.90 5.05
N VAL A 650 -12.30 -33.94 5.88
CA VAL A 650 -11.29 -34.13 6.95
C VAL A 650 -9.86 -33.97 6.43
N GLY A 651 -9.57 -34.50 5.24
CA GLY A 651 -8.24 -34.38 4.61
C GLY A 651 -7.90 -32.99 4.04
N LEU A 652 -8.88 -32.08 3.98
CA LEU A 652 -8.76 -30.69 3.52
C LEU A 652 -8.61 -29.70 4.68
N LEU A 653 -9.14 -30.04 5.86
CA LEU A 653 -9.09 -29.22 7.08
C LEU A 653 -7.69 -29.18 7.72
N SER A 654 -6.83 -30.14 7.39
CA SER A 654 -5.44 -30.18 7.87
C SER A 654 -4.51 -29.42 6.92
N PRO A 655 -3.67 -28.48 7.42
CA PRO A 655 -2.68 -27.81 6.59
C PRO A 655 -1.69 -28.84 6.05
N ARG A 656 -1.76 -29.13 4.74
CA ARG A 656 -0.77 -29.98 4.09
C ARG A 656 0.55 -29.22 3.98
N THR A 657 1.52 -29.57 4.82
CA THR A 657 2.87 -28.96 4.89
C THR A 657 3.82 -29.41 3.77
N GLY A 658 3.33 -30.07 2.72
CA GLY A 658 4.17 -30.54 1.63
C GLY A 658 4.19 -29.58 0.45
N SER A 659 5.34 -28.98 0.15
CA SER A 659 5.62 -28.41 -1.18
C SER A 659 5.57 -29.56 -2.19
N GLY A 660 4.41 -29.77 -2.81
CA GLY A 660 4.39 -30.62 -3.98
C GLY A 660 5.10 -29.84 -5.06
N THR A 661 6.09 -30.45 -5.70
CA THR A 661 6.54 -30.02 -7.02
C THR A 661 5.38 -30.24 -7.99
N ALA A 662 4.36 -29.37 -7.93
CA ALA A 662 3.36 -29.30 -8.99
C ALA A 662 4.13 -29.02 -10.28
N ALA A 663 3.89 -29.84 -11.30
CA ALA A 663 4.55 -29.71 -12.58
C ALA A 663 4.33 -28.27 -13.10
N ARG A 664 5.41 -27.62 -13.54
CA ARG A 664 5.32 -26.25 -14.07
C ARG A 664 4.41 -26.23 -15.31
N PHE A 665 3.73 -25.11 -15.49
CA PHE A 665 3.43 -24.47 -16.77
C PHE A 665 4.32 -24.88 -17.95
N LEU A 666 4.03 -25.97 -18.70
CA LEU A 666 4.82 -26.35 -19.88
C LEU A 666 4.50 -25.48 -21.10
N ASP A 667 3.23 -25.16 -21.30
CA ASP A 667 2.77 -24.27 -22.37
C ASP A 667 1.50 -23.50 -21.97
N TYR A 668 1.18 -22.49 -22.77
CA TYR A 668 0.03 -21.60 -22.55
C TYR A 668 -1.32 -22.35 -22.59
N GLY A 669 -1.46 -23.32 -23.50
CA GLY A 669 -2.70 -24.09 -23.65
C GLY A 669 -3.00 -24.95 -22.42
N MET A 670 -1.98 -25.62 -21.88
CA MET A 670 -2.08 -26.39 -20.64
C MET A 670 -2.41 -25.50 -19.43
N ALA A 671 -1.77 -24.32 -19.33
CA ALA A 671 -2.09 -23.36 -18.28
C ALA A 671 -3.56 -22.91 -18.37
N LEU A 672 -4.01 -22.53 -19.57
CA LEU A 672 -5.36 -22.07 -19.82
C LEU A 672 -6.40 -23.16 -19.53
N ASP A 673 -6.18 -24.38 -20.01
CA ASP A 673 -7.07 -25.53 -19.78
C ASP A 673 -7.17 -25.86 -18.28
N THR A 674 -6.04 -25.88 -17.57
CA THR A 674 -6.02 -26.11 -16.12
C THR A 674 -6.80 -25.03 -15.38
N LEU A 675 -6.53 -23.75 -15.68
CA LEU A 675 -7.21 -22.64 -15.03
C LEU A 675 -8.71 -22.64 -15.33
N ARG A 676 -9.12 -22.97 -16.56
CA ARG A 676 -10.54 -23.11 -16.95
C ARG A 676 -11.21 -24.26 -16.20
N LYS A 677 -10.57 -25.42 -16.09
CA LYS A 677 -11.11 -26.57 -15.32
C LYS A 677 -11.29 -26.23 -13.84
N ASP A 678 -10.30 -25.57 -13.24
CA ASP A 678 -10.37 -25.13 -11.85
C ASP A 678 -11.48 -24.06 -11.68
N LEU A 679 -11.61 -23.13 -12.64
CA LEU A 679 -12.68 -22.13 -12.65
C LEU A 679 -14.07 -22.76 -12.77
N SER A 680 -14.28 -23.69 -13.71
CA SER A 680 -15.55 -24.40 -13.88
C SER A 680 -15.98 -25.11 -12.60
N ARG A 681 -15.04 -25.71 -11.86
CA ARG A 681 -15.33 -26.35 -10.57
C ARG A 681 -15.67 -25.36 -9.47
N LEU A 682 -15.02 -24.19 -9.43
CA LEU A 682 -15.37 -23.13 -8.49
C LEU A 682 -16.77 -22.58 -8.76
N ILE A 683 -17.13 -22.40 -10.05
CA ILE A 683 -18.49 -22.06 -10.47
C ILE A 683 -19.48 -23.12 -9.98
N GLU A 684 -19.20 -24.41 -10.19
CA GLU A 684 -20.06 -25.51 -9.73
C GLU A 684 -20.22 -25.51 -8.21
N VAL A 685 -19.16 -25.28 -7.44
CA VAL A 685 -19.22 -25.15 -5.97
C VAL A 685 -20.17 -24.02 -5.59
N LYS A 686 -20.01 -22.83 -6.17
CA LYS A 686 -20.86 -21.68 -5.90
C LYS A 686 -22.33 -21.93 -6.28
N GLU A 687 -22.58 -22.51 -7.46
CA GLU A 687 -23.94 -22.85 -7.92
C GLU A 687 -24.63 -23.87 -6.99
N LEU A 688 -23.89 -24.87 -6.50
CA LEU A 688 -24.42 -25.83 -5.53
C LEU A 688 -24.79 -25.16 -4.20
N VAL A 689 -23.98 -24.22 -3.72
CA VAL A 689 -24.29 -23.44 -2.51
C VAL A 689 -25.48 -22.51 -2.74
N ALA A 690 -25.60 -21.92 -3.93
CA ALA A 690 -26.78 -21.14 -4.30
C ALA A 690 -28.06 -21.99 -4.32
N ILE A 691 -28.00 -23.24 -4.78
CA ILE A 691 -29.13 -24.19 -4.71
C ILE A 691 -29.52 -24.48 -3.25
N ILE A 692 -28.52 -24.63 -2.37
CA ILE A 692 -28.76 -24.82 -0.93
C ILE A 692 -29.48 -23.60 -0.36
N LEU A 693 -28.96 -22.39 -0.59
CA LEU A 693 -29.58 -21.13 -0.17
C LEU A 693 -31.01 -20.98 -0.70
N GLY A 694 -31.21 -21.23 -2.00
CA GLY A 694 -32.54 -21.17 -2.63
C GLY A 694 -33.54 -22.16 -2.04
N THR A 695 -33.07 -23.28 -1.49
CA THR A 695 -33.92 -24.25 -0.77
C THR A 695 -34.49 -23.66 0.53
N PHE A 696 -33.73 -22.79 1.22
CA PHE A 696 -34.21 -22.03 2.38
C PHE A 696 -35.14 -20.87 1.97
N GLU A 697 -34.85 -20.22 0.85
CA GLU A 697 -35.47 -18.96 0.45
C GLU A 697 -36.84 -19.10 -0.21
N ALA A 698 -37.18 -20.27 -0.76
CA ALA A 698 -38.47 -20.52 -1.42
C ALA A 698 -39.71 -20.56 -0.48
N GLY A 699 -39.60 -20.06 0.75
CA GLY A 699 -40.71 -19.85 1.72
C GLY A 699 -41.16 -21.12 2.45
N PHE A 700 -40.75 -21.29 3.71
CA PHE A 700 -41.07 -22.48 4.52
C PHE A 700 -41.48 -22.13 5.95
N THR A 701 -42.65 -22.60 6.38
CA THR A 701 -43.12 -22.53 7.76
C THR A 701 -42.83 -23.81 8.56
N TYR A 702 -42.53 -24.94 7.89
CA TYR A 702 -42.08 -26.20 8.50
C TYR A 702 -41.01 -26.88 7.62
N PHE A 703 -39.88 -27.28 8.20
CA PHE A 703 -38.77 -27.93 7.48
C PHE A 703 -38.98 -29.45 7.44
N GLU A 704 -39.23 -30.00 6.25
CA GLU A 704 -39.36 -31.45 6.02
C GLU A 704 -37.98 -32.13 5.95
N GLN A 705 -37.87 -33.31 6.57
CA GLN A 705 -36.63 -34.11 6.57
C GLN A 705 -36.04 -34.36 5.17
N SER A 706 -36.89 -34.55 4.17
CA SER A 706 -36.53 -34.72 2.75
C SER A 706 -35.68 -33.57 2.19
N ARG A 707 -35.93 -32.34 2.63
CA ARG A 707 -35.26 -31.13 2.15
C ARG A 707 -33.87 -30.99 2.76
N LEU A 708 -33.71 -31.37 4.02
CA LEU A 708 -32.39 -31.46 4.65
C LEU A 708 -31.56 -32.60 4.08
N GLU A 709 -32.17 -33.74 3.77
CA GLU A 709 -31.49 -34.83 3.03
C GLU A 709 -31.01 -34.35 1.65
N TYR A 710 -31.81 -33.56 0.94
CA TYR A 710 -31.41 -32.92 -0.32
C TYR A 710 -30.24 -31.92 -0.14
N ILE A 711 -30.29 -31.07 0.88
CA ILE A 711 -29.20 -30.15 1.22
C ILE A 711 -27.92 -30.93 1.51
N VAL A 712 -27.98 -31.97 2.36
CA VAL A 712 -26.83 -32.81 2.70
C VAL A 712 -26.26 -33.52 1.46
N GLY A 713 -27.12 -34.03 0.57
CA GLY A 713 -26.70 -34.59 -0.71
C GLY A 713 -25.96 -33.57 -1.59
N THR A 714 -26.43 -32.31 -1.60
CA THR A 714 -25.80 -31.21 -2.33
C THR A 714 -24.46 -30.80 -1.70
N LEU A 715 -24.37 -30.75 -0.38
CA LEU A 715 -23.11 -30.51 0.36
C LEU A 715 -22.06 -31.59 0.09
N ASN A 716 -22.47 -32.85 -0.07
CA ASN A 716 -21.57 -33.93 -0.46
C ASN A 716 -21.00 -33.74 -1.89
N ARG A 717 -21.76 -33.12 -2.80
CA ARG A 717 -21.25 -32.72 -4.13
C ARG A 717 -20.25 -31.58 -3.99
N VAL A 718 -20.54 -30.55 -3.19
CA VAL A 718 -19.59 -29.46 -2.88
C VAL A 718 -18.26 -30.03 -2.37
N ALA A 719 -18.31 -30.91 -1.35
CA ALA A 719 -17.13 -31.58 -0.82
C ALA A 719 -16.35 -32.35 -1.89
N SER A 720 -17.05 -32.99 -2.83
CA SER A 720 -16.42 -33.72 -3.93
C SER A 720 -15.66 -32.80 -4.88
N HIS A 721 -16.20 -31.63 -5.25
CA HIS A 721 -15.47 -30.64 -6.05
C HIS A 721 -14.26 -30.08 -5.31
N LEU A 722 -14.38 -29.78 -4.01
CA LEU A 722 -13.26 -29.32 -3.19
C LEU A 722 -12.12 -30.35 -3.12
N VAL A 723 -12.44 -31.64 -2.95
CA VAL A 723 -11.44 -32.72 -3.00
C VAL A 723 -10.71 -32.77 -4.33
N VAL A 724 -11.40 -32.51 -5.44
CA VAL A 724 -10.78 -32.51 -6.76
C VAL A 724 -9.90 -31.27 -6.96
N LEU A 725 -10.34 -30.09 -6.50
CA LEU A 725 -9.54 -28.86 -6.53
C LEU A 725 -8.25 -28.98 -5.69
N ALA A 726 -8.29 -29.76 -4.60
CA ALA A 726 -7.13 -30.04 -3.76
C ALA A 726 -6.10 -31.02 -4.36
N ARG A 727 -6.41 -31.69 -5.48
CA ARG A 727 -5.47 -32.62 -6.13
C ARG A 727 -4.36 -31.84 -6.82
N LYS A 728 -3.11 -32.26 -6.58
CA LYS A 728 -1.89 -31.68 -7.16
C LYS A 728 -1.73 -32.04 -8.63
#